data_AF-A0A2Z4V8G0-F1
#
_entry.id   AF-A0A2Z4V8G0-F1
#
_cell.length_a   1.000
_cell.length_b   1.000
_cell.length_c   1.000
_cell.angle_alpha   90.00
_cell.angle_beta   90.00
_cell.angle_gamma   90.00
#
_symmetry.space_group_name_H-M   'P 1'
#
loop_
_entity.id
_entity.type
_entity.pdbx_description
1 polymer ?
#
loop_
_entity_poly.entity_id
_entity_poly.type
_entity_poly.pdbx_seq_one_letter_code
_entity_poly.pdbx_strand_id
1 'polypeptide(L)'
;MAAGYAELLRTRHAARLLVGTLIGRLPNGTGPIAIVLFTRAEGGSYSLAGALAAAYGVANAVGQPLLGRAVDLFGQPRVQLPAAVVSALGMVWLALAGTGSVAVAYGAVVVAGLFTPPLEGGLRALWPGVLGHREERVHAAYAMDAVAQEVMFTVGPLLVTLFVALWDPAAALLVINAIGVLGALSVVVSEPSRAWRSAPREAHWLGALRSRGLLALLGSFFFVGTALGSITVAGVAYADGHGGQAVYGWLMAALGLGALAGGVVYGARQWPGAPERRLRMLVALLAVCYLPLVLVPGPVLMTVFAALAGVFLAPALACAFIVVDRHAPAGTVTEAFSWLVTFFGVGAAIGTAAAGPSVEAGGTAMGFAVAGVAGGAALVVLMATQRVLAGGTSGGSTAKPFSADGTAGGTLWESRTPPNNHCGKAPHQPFGVRCGAFLRSGVNAGEAPPVRWLGSGSMNEHVIRPVRADEWEKVKELRIAALKDPAAAVAFLETVEHGESQSDEFWQERTSRGAEGRAVRQFVAEAPDGEWNGSVTVLVEEAGTSDIFEGSIERTQGHLVGVFVRAGQRGTGLTEALFDAALEWAWSLDEPALERVRLFVHEDNARAAAFYRRFGFRASGYVVPMPTDPSAKELEYVFERP
;
A
#
# COMPACT_ATOMS: atom_id res chain seq x y z
N MET A 1 20.20 13.12 -6.86
CA MET A 1 19.78 13.72 -8.15
C MET A 1 18.37 13.23 -8.43
N ALA A 2 17.41 14.11 -8.70
CA ALA A 2 16.08 13.70 -9.12
C ALA A 2 16.20 12.84 -10.39
N ALA A 3 15.69 11.61 -10.37
CA ALA A 3 15.67 10.77 -11.56
C ALA A 3 14.82 11.47 -12.63
N GLY A 4 15.45 11.90 -13.72
CA GLY A 4 14.70 12.48 -14.84
C GLY A 4 13.75 11.45 -15.45
N TYR A 5 12.62 11.88 -16.02
CA TYR A 5 11.67 10.96 -16.68
C TYR A 5 12.35 10.07 -17.75
N ALA A 6 13.36 10.58 -18.45
CA ALA A 6 14.17 9.80 -19.38
C ALA A 6 14.94 8.64 -18.70
N GLU A 7 15.43 8.82 -17.48
CA GLU A 7 16.08 7.76 -16.69
C GLU A 7 15.05 6.71 -16.24
N LEU A 8 13.85 7.14 -15.81
CA LEU A 8 12.76 6.22 -15.47
C LEU A 8 12.36 5.36 -16.67
N LEU A 9 12.18 5.96 -17.85
CA LEU A 9 11.82 5.25 -19.07
C LEU A 9 12.90 4.26 -19.56
N ARG A 10 14.18 4.50 -19.21
CA ARG A 10 15.28 3.56 -19.47
C ARG A 10 15.28 2.35 -18.54
N THR A 11 14.53 2.39 -17.43
CA THR A 11 14.40 1.24 -16.54
C THR A 11 13.71 0.08 -17.28
N ARG A 12 14.23 -1.14 -17.10
CA ARG A 12 13.70 -2.33 -17.76
C ARG A 12 12.18 -2.43 -17.53
N HIS A 13 11.43 -2.65 -18.60
CA HIS A 13 9.96 -2.71 -18.64
C HIS A 13 9.19 -1.39 -18.41
N ALA A 14 9.77 -0.32 -17.87
CA ALA A 14 9.02 0.89 -17.50
C ALA A 14 8.33 1.56 -18.70
N ALA A 15 9.05 1.82 -19.80
CA ALA A 15 8.47 2.41 -21.00
C ALA A 15 7.37 1.52 -21.61
N ARG A 16 7.58 0.21 -21.66
CA ARG A 16 6.60 -0.75 -22.19
C ARG A 16 5.32 -0.77 -21.36
N LEU A 17 5.45 -0.76 -20.03
CA LEU A 17 4.31 -0.75 -19.11
C LEU A 17 3.52 0.56 -19.21
N LEU A 18 4.21 1.70 -19.24
CA LEU A 18 3.57 3.01 -19.40
C LEU A 18 2.84 3.11 -20.75
N VAL A 19 3.57 2.91 -21.87
CA VAL A 19 3.01 3.04 -23.22
C VAL A 19 1.90 2.01 -23.47
N GLY A 20 2.11 0.75 -23.06
CA GLY A 20 1.09 -0.29 -23.18
C GLY A 20 -0.18 0.05 -22.39
N THR A 21 -0.04 0.63 -21.20
CA THR A 21 -1.18 1.09 -20.38
C THR A 21 -1.92 2.24 -21.04
N LEU A 22 -1.21 3.26 -21.57
CA LEU A 22 -1.84 4.40 -22.25
C LEU A 22 -2.60 3.94 -23.49
N ILE A 23 -1.97 3.12 -24.33
CA ILE A 23 -2.59 2.55 -25.53
C ILE A 23 -3.80 1.69 -25.14
N GLY A 24 -3.65 0.86 -24.11
CA GLY A 24 -4.72 -0.01 -23.61
C GLY A 24 -5.91 0.74 -23.04
N ARG A 25 -5.71 1.98 -22.58
CA ARG A 25 -6.75 2.86 -22.03
C ARG A 25 -7.40 3.78 -23.06
N LEU A 26 -6.89 3.85 -24.29
CA LEU A 26 -7.48 4.66 -25.35
C LEU A 26 -9.00 4.40 -25.54
N PRO A 27 -9.50 3.14 -25.52
CA PRO A 27 -10.94 2.90 -25.62
C PRO A 27 -11.74 3.48 -24.46
N ASN A 28 -11.19 3.47 -23.24
CA ASN A 28 -11.87 4.04 -22.09
C ASN A 28 -12.01 5.56 -22.23
N GLY A 29 -10.91 6.24 -22.57
CA GLY A 29 -10.90 7.71 -22.69
C GLY A 29 -11.70 8.24 -23.88
N THR A 30 -11.86 7.44 -24.94
CA THR A 30 -12.55 7.85 -26.17
C THR A 30 -13.90 7.17 -26.38
N GLY A 31 -14.26 6.18 -25.56
CA GLY A 31 -15.50 5.41 -25.67
C GLY A 31 -16.75 6.27 -25.76
N PRO A 32 -16.98 7.24 -24.85
CA PRO A 32 -18.18 8.09 -24.90
C PRO A 32 -18.34 8.84 -26.23
N ILE A 33 -17.27 9.45 -26.75
CA ILE A 33 -17.34 10.20 -28.01
C ILE A 33 -17.49 9.25 -29.21
N ALA A 34 -16.82 8.10 -29.20
CA ALA A 34 -16.93 7.10 -30.27
C ALA A 34 -18.34 6.50 -30.33
N ILE A 35 -18.97 6.19 -29.19
CA ILE A 35 -20.36 5.72 -29.10
C ILE A 35 -21.33 6.77 -29.63
N VAL A 36 -21.12 8.05 -29.28
CA VAL A 36 -21.98 9.14 -29.78
C VAL A 36 -21.88 9.26 -31.29
N LEU A 37 -20.67 9.31 -31.84
CA LEU A 37 -20.45 9.43 -33.28
C LEU A 37 -21.01 8.24 -34.04
N PHE A 38 -20.79 7.01 -33.55
CA PHE A 38 -21.37 5.80 -34.13
C PHE A 38 -22.90 5.83 -34.13
N THR A 39 -23.51 6.15 -32.98
CA THR A 39 -24.98 6.21 -32.85
C THR A 39 -25.59 7.24 -33.81
N ARG A 40 -24.93 8.39 -33.97
CA ARG A 40 -25.38 9.44 -34.89
C ARG A 40 -25.23 9.04 -36.35
N ALA A 41 -24.17 8.32 -36.72
CA ALA A 41 -23.98 7.81 -38.07
C ALA A 41 -24.99 6.72 -38.46
N GLU A 42 -25.42 5.91 -37.49
CA GLU A 42 -26.51 4.93 -37.63
C GLU A 42 -27.92 5.57 -37.67
N GLY A 43 -28.03 6.90 -37.64
CA GLY A 43 -29.31 7.62 -37.65
C GLY A 43 -30.00 7.74 -36.29
N GLY A 44 -29.41 7.23 -35.21
CA GLY A 44 -29.93 7.34 -33.85
C GLY A 44 -29.93 8.79 -33.33
N SER A 45 -30.86 9.14 -32.45
CA SER A 45 -30.99 10.52 -31.92
C SER A 45 -29.82 10.91 -31.00
N TYR A 46 -29.60 12.21 -30.79
CA TYR A 46 -28.63 12.70 -29.80
C TYR A 46 -28.97 12.24 -28.38
N SER A 47 -30.26 12.14 -28.03
CA SER A 47 -30.70 11.61 -26.74
C SER A 47 -30.29 10.16 -26.55
N LEU A 48 -30.47 9.32 -27.59
CA LEU A 48 -30.01 7.92 -27.55
C LEU A 48 -28.48 7.83 -27.46
N ALA A 49 -27.77 8.62 -28.27
CA ALA A 49 -26.31 8.69 -28.27
C ALA A 49 -25.76 9.04 -26.89
N GLY A 50 -26.30 10.09 -26.27
CA GLY A 50 -25.95 10.49 -24.91
C GLY A 50 -26.29 9.43 -23.87
N ALA A 51 -27.45 8.78 -24.00
CA ALA A 51 -27.87 7.76 -23.04
C ALA A 51 -27.03 6.46 -23.12
N LEU A 52 -26.61 6.04 -24.31
CA LEU A 52 -25.68 4.92 -24.50
C LEU A 52 -24.28 5.25 -23.95
N ALA A 53 -23.78 6.47 -24.20
CA ALA A 53 -22.51 6.92 -23.63
C ALA A 53 -22.56 7.00 -22.09
N ALA A 54 -23.68 7.44 -21.52
CA ALA A 54 -23.90 7.46 -20.08
C ALA A 54 -23.98 6.04 -19.50
N ALA A 55 -24.69 5.12 -20.16
CA ALA A 55 -24.76 3.72 -19.74
C ALA A 55 -23.37 3.04 -19.77
N TYR A 56 -22.56 3.30 -20.80
CA TYR A 56 -21.16 2.89 -20.84
C TYR A 56 -20.38 3.44 -19.64
N GLY A 57 -20.51 4.75 -19.36
CA GLY A 57 -19.84 5.40 -18.24
C GLY A 57 -20.20 4.82 -16.88
N VAL A 58 -21.50 4.57 -16.63
CA VAL A 58 -21.99 3.95 -15.39
C VAL A 58 -21.49 2.50 -15.27
N ALA A 59 -21.58 1.72 -16.35
CA ALA A 59 -21.08 0.36 -16.36
C ALA A 59 -19.57 0.32 -16.08
N ASN A 60 -18.79 1.24 -16.66
CA ASN A 60 -17.37 1.38 -16.38
C ASN A 60 -17.10 1.80 -14.93
N ALA A 61 -17.84 2.77 -14.38
CA ALA A 61 -17.70 3.22 -12.99
C ALA A 61 -17.89 2.07 -11.98
N VAL A 62 -18.79 1.13 -12.29
CA VAL A 62 -19.02 -0.09 -11.51
C VAL A 62 -17.96 -1.15 -11.80
N GLY A 63 -17.58 -1.34 -13.06
CA GLY A 63 -16.63 -2.36 -13.51
C GLY A 63 -15.20 -2.14 -12.99
N GLN A 64 -14.72 -0.90 -12.99
CA GLN A 64 -13.36 -0.55 -12.57
C GLN A 64 -12.98 -1.10 -11.18
N PRO A 65 -13.74 -0.83 -10.09
CA PRO A 65 -13.40 -1.35 -8.76
C PRO A 65 -13.61 -2.86 -8.63
N LEU A 66 -14.63 -3.44 -9.30
CA LEU A 66 -14.88 -4.88 -9.27
C LEU A 66 -13.75 -5.67 -9.95
N LEU A 67 -13.33 -5.21 -11.13
CA LEU A 67 -12.19 -5.80 -11.84
C LEU A 67 -10.87 -5.49 -11.13
N GLY A 68 -10.72 -4.32 -10.50
CA GLY A 68 -9.54 -3.99 -9.69
C GLY A 68 -9.39 -4.97 -8.53
N ARG A 69 -10.47 -5.26 -7.82
CA ARG A 69 -10.51 -6.32 -6.80
C ARG A 69 -10.19 -7.69 -7.40
N ALA A 70 -10.75 -8.04 -8.55
CA ALA A 70 -10.46 -9.31 -9.20
C ALA A 70 -8.97 -9.42 -9.59
N VAL A 71 -8.33 -8.35 -10.06
CA VAL A 71 -6.88 -8.30 -10.30
C VAL A 71 -6.12 -8.57 -9.01
N ASP A 72 -6.49 -7.91 -7.92
CA ASP A 72 -5.88 -8.12 -6.61
C ASP A 72 -6.05 -9.56 -6.09
N LEU A 73 -7.09 -10.29 -6.51
CA LEU A 73 -7.32 -11.68 -6.12
C LEU A 73 -6.62 -12.70 -7.02
N PHE A 74 -6.68 -12.50 -8.33
CA PHE A 74 -6.34 -13.52 -9.32
C PHE A 74 -5.06 -13.20 -10.12
N GLY A 75 -4.51 -12.00 -9.94
CA GLY A 75 -3.37 -11.49 -10.69
C GLY A 75 -3.77 -10.75 -11.97
N GLN A 76 -2.85 -9.95 -12.51
CA GLN A 76 -3.13 -9.06 -13.64
C GLN A 76 -3.51 -9.80 -14.94
N PRO A 77 -2.76 -10.80 -15.43
CA PRO A 77 -3.03 -11.38 -16.75
C PRO A 77 -4.35 -12.13 -16.84
N ARG A 78 -4.78 -12.76 -15.72
CA ARG A 78 -6.02 -13.54 -15.65
C ARG A 78 -7.28 -12.69 -15.70
N VAL A 79 -7.17 -11.38 -15.45
CA VAL A 79 -8.32 -10.48 -15.38
C VAL A 79 -8.26 -9.41 -16.45
N GLN A 80 -7.13 -8.71 -16.60
CA GLN A 80 -7.06 -7.54 -17.48
C GLN A 80 -7.19 -7.90 -18.96
N LEU A 81 -6.60 -8.98 -19.44
CA LEU A 81 -6.70 -9.37 -20.86
C LEU A 81 -8.10 -9.91 -21.20
N PRO A 82 -8.69 -10.86 -20.44
CA PRO A 82 -10.08 -11.26 -20.69
C PRO A 82 -11.05 -10.08 -20.62
N ALA A 83 -10.89 -9.17 -19.65
CA ALA A 83 -11.70 -7.96 -19.55
C ALA A 83 -11.54 -7.08 -20.81
N ALA A 84 -10.30 -6.79 -21.25
CA ALA A 84 -10.05 -6.03 -22.48
C ALA A 84 -10.73 -6.66 -23.71
N VAL A 85 -10.65 -7.97 -23.86
CA VAL A 85 -11.27 -8.70 -24.97
C VAL A 85 -12.80 -8.64 -24.88
N VAL A 86 -13.40 -8.90 -23.72
CA VAL A 86 -14.86 -8.82 -23.53
C VAL A 86 -15.37 -7.39 -23.75
N SER A 87 -14.62 -6.39 -23.29
CA SER A 87 -14.92 -4.97 -23.53
C SER A 87 -14.95 -4.67 -25.04
N ALA A 88 -13.92 -5.10 -25.78
CA ALA A 88 -13.84 -4.91 -27.22
C ALA A 88 -14.95 -5.67 -27.96
N LEU A 89 -15.28 -6.89 -27.53
CA LEU A 89 -16.40 -7.67 -28.08
C LEU A 89 -17.75 -6.99 -27.83
N GLY A 90 -17.93 -6.29 -26.71
CA GLY A 90 -19.09 -5.43 -26.48
C GLY A 90 -19.21 -4.32 -27.52
N MET A 91 -18.09 -3.69 -27.91
CA MET A 91 -18.07 -2.67 -28.96
C MET A 91 -18.26 -3.27 -30.36
N VAL A 92 -17.72 -4.46 -30.63
CA VAL A 92 -18.03 -5.23 -31.86
C VAL A 92 -19.51 -5.55 -31.94
N TRP A 93 -20.11 -5.98 -30.82
CA TRP A 93 -21.54 -6.26 -30.75
C TRP A 93 -22.37 -5.02 -31.08
N LEU A 94 -22.02 -3.84 -30.52
CA LEU A 94 -22.67 -2.58 -30.88
C LEU A 94 -22.54 -2.28 -32.37
N ALA A 95 -21.33 -2.41 -32.93
CA ALA A 95 -21.05 -2.12 -34.33
C ALA A 95 -21.85 -3.02 -35.30
N LEU A 96 -22.02 -4.30 -34.95
CA LEU A 96 -22.74 -5.27 -35.79
C LEU A 96 -24.26 -5.21 -35.62
N ALA A 97 -24.74 -4.97 -34.39
CA ALA A 97 -26.17 -4.90 -34.11
C ALA A 97 -26.79 -3.55 -34.51
N GLY A 98 -25.97 -2.51 -34.63
CA GLY A 98 -26.42 -1.15 -34.89
C GLY A 98 -27.27 -0.59 -33.74
N THR A 99 -28.13 0.38 -34.07
CA THR A 99 -28.99 1.05 -33.09
C THR A 99 -30.49 0.80 -33.27
N GLY A 100 -30.86 -0.11 -34.18
CA GLY A 100 -32.26 -0.43 -34.48
C GLY A 100 -33.02 -1.04 -33.29
N SER A 101 -32.33 -1.82 -32.44
CA SER A 101 -32.86 -2.29 -31.16
C SER A 101 -32.15 -1.61 -30.00
N VAL A 102 -32.84 -0.68 -29.34
CA VAL A 102 -32.31 0.10 -28.23
C VAL A 102 -31.81 -0.81 -27.09
N ALA A 103 -32.57 -1.86 -26.74
CA ALA A 103 -32.18 -2.79 -25.68
C ALA A 103 -30.87 -3.53 -25.99
N VAL A 104 -30.66 -3.91 -27.25
CA VAL A 104 -29.42 -4.58 -27.70
C VAL A 104 -28.25 -3.62 -27.65
N ALA A 105 -28.43 -2.37 -28.10
CA ALA A 105 -27.39 -1.34 -28.03
C ALA A 105 -26.98 -1.05 -26.57
N TYR A 106 -27.94 -0.97 -25.63
CA TYR A 106 -27.66 -0.85 -24.20
C TYR A 106 -26.88 -2.05 -23.66
N GLY A 107 -27.29 -3.28 -24.02
CA GLY A 107 -26.57 -4.49 -23.63
C GLY A 107 -25.10 -4.46 -24.07
N ALA A 108 -24.85 -4.04 -25.32
CA ALA A 108 -23.52 -3.95 -25.89
C ALA A 108 -22.62 -2.93 -25.16
N VAL A 109 -23.10 -1.71 -24.93
CA VAL A 109 -22.32 -0.68 -24.23
C VAL A 109 -22.15 -0.98 -22.73
N VAL A 110 -23.12 -1.63 -22.09
CA VAL A 110 -23.00 -2.06 -20.68
C VAL A 110 -21.94 -3.15 -20.56
N VAL A 111 -21.92 -4.14 -21.45
CA VAL A 111 -20.84 -5.15 -21.46
C VAL A 111 -19.49 -4.49 -21.73
N ALA A 112 -19.42 -3.58 -22.69
CA ALA A 112 -18.19 -2.86 -22.99
C ALA A 112 -17.66 -2.08 -21.77
N GLY A 113 -18.53 -1.32 -21.09
CA GLY A 113 -18.17 -0.54 -19.92
C GLY A 113 -17.77 -1.41 -18.73
N LEU A 114 -18.60 -2.41 -18.39
CA LEU A 114 -18.40 -3.25 -17.20
C LEU A 114 -17.09 -4.05 -17.26
N PHE A 115 -16.68 -4.45 -18.46
CA PHE A 115 -15.45 -5.20 -18.68
C PHE A 115 -14.26 -4.33 -19.10
N THR A 116 -14.35 -3.01 -19.02
CA THR A 116 -13.20 -2.15 -19.32
C THR A 116 -12.04 -2.43 -18.33
N PRO A 117 -10.84 -2.83 -18.78
CA PRO A 117 -9.80 -3.37 -17.90
C PRO A 117 -9.16 -2.28 -17.02
N PRO A 118 -8.89 -2.56 -15.72
CA PRO A 118 -8.31 -1.61 -14.77
C PRO A 118 -6.78 -1.49 -14.94
N LEU A 119 -6.33 -1.17 -16.15
CA LEU A 119 -4.91 -1.05 -16.51
C LEU A 119 -4.19 0.03 -15.71
N GLU A 120 -4.90 1.11 -15.37
CA GLU A 120 -4.34 2.24 -14.62
C GLU A 120 -3.95 1.84 -13.19
N GLY A 121 -4.87 1.23 -12.44
CA GLY A 121 -4.58 0.68 -11.11
C GLY A 121 -3.51 -0.42 -11.19
N GLY A 122 -3.56 -1.25 -12.23
CA GLY A 122 -2.58 -2.31 -12.46
C GLY A 122 -1.17 -1.78 -12.69
N LEU A 123 -1.00 -0.73 -13.49
CA LEU A 123 0.30 -0.07 -13.70
C LEU A 123 0.86 0.49 -12.39
N ARG A 124 0.02 1.15 -11.61
CA ARG A 124 0.42 1.77 -10.35
C ARG A 124 0.83 0.75 -9.30
N ALA A 125 0.21 -0.42 -9.28
CA ALA A 125 0.60 -1.55 -8.45
C ALA A 125 1.94 -2.21 -8.87
N LEU A 126 2.44 -1.93 -10.09
CA LEU A 126 3.72 -2.45 -10.57
C LEU A 126 4.90 -1.51 -10.28
N TRP A 127 4.67 -0.21 -10.09
CA TRP A 127 5.76 0.77 -9.95
C TRP A 127 6.73 0.48 -8.80
N PRO A 128 6.26 0.14 -7.58
CA PRO A 128 7.18 -0.21 -6.49
C PRO A 128 8.13 -1.35 -6.86
N GLY A 129 7.63 -2.46 -7.41
CA GLY A 129 8.46 -3.59 -7.82
C GLY A 129 9.40 -3.28 -8.98
N VAL A 130 8.92 -2.61 -10.03
CA VAL A 130 9.72 -2.29 -11.23
C VAL A 130 10.85 -1.31 -10.94
N LEU A 131 10.66 -0.42 -9.96
CA LEU A 131 11.63 0.63 -9.63
C LEU A 131 12.50 0.29 -8.42
N GLY A 132 12.41 -0.95 -7.92
CA GLY A 132 13.21 -1.46 -6.80
C GLY A 132 12.84 -0.81 -5.47
N HIS A 133 11.56 -0.57 -5.23
CA HIS A 133 10.97 -0.04 -3.99
C HIS A 133 11.53 1.31 -3.51
N ARG A 134 12.24 2.04 -4.37
CA ARG A 134 12.74 3.39 -4.07
C ARG A 134 11.61 4.41 -4.21
N GLU A 135 11.12 4.91 -3.07
CA GLU A 135 10.02 5.87 -2.98
C GLU A 135 10.18 7.06 -3.95
N GLU A 136 11.38 7.63 -4.04
CA GLU A 136 11.67 8.77 -4.92
C GLU A 136 11.35 8.48 -6.39
N ARG A 137 11.68 7.28 -6.86
CA ARG A 137 11.44 6.86 -8.25
C ARG A 137 9.97 6.55 -8.49
N VAL A 138 9.30 5.94 -7.51
CA VAL A 138 7.86 5.65 -7.56
C VAL A 138 7.05 6.95 -7.61
N HIS A 139 7.40 7.93 -6.78
CA HIS A 139 6.76 9.26 -6.80
C HIS A 139 6.91 9.95 -8.15
N ALA A 140 8.11 9.92 -8.73
CA ALA A 140 8.36 10.47 -10.05
C ALA A 140 7.62 9.69 -11.16
N ALA A 141 7.45 8.36 -11.00
CA ALA A 141 6.67 7.54 -11.93
C ALA A 141 5.16 7.84 -11.86
N TYR A 142 4.60 8.14 -10.68
CA TYR A 142 3.21 8.61 -10.56
C TYR A 142 3.00 9.99 -11.20
N ALA A 143 3.98 10.90 -11.08
CA ALA A 143 3.93 12.19 -11.78
C ALA A 143 4.04 12.01 -13.30
N MET A 144 4.93 11.14 -13.77
CA MET A 144 5.06 10.78 -15.18
C MET A 144 3.79 10.13 -15.73
N ASP A 145 3.16 9.23 -14.99
CA ASP A 145 1.86 8.63 -15.33
C ASP A 145 0.78 9.71 -15.46
N ALA A 146 0.66 10.62 -14.49
CA ALA A 146 -0.30 11.73 -14.57
C ALA A 146 -0.09 12.60 -15.81
N VAL A 147 1.15 12.99 -16.12
CA VAL A 147 1.47 13.76 -17.34
C VAL A 147 1.12 12.99 -18.61
N ALA A 148 1.43 11.69 -18.64
CA ALA A 148 1.16 10.85 -19.80
C ALA A 148 -0.35 10.69 -20.06
N GLN A 149 -1.17 10.76 -19.01
CA GLN A 149 -2.62 10.75 -19.13
C GLN A 149 -3.18 12.00 -19.80
N GLU A 150 -2.65 13.18 -19.48
CA GLU A 150 -3.04 14.43 -20.15
C GLU A 150 -2.79 14.35 -21.67
N VAL A 151 -1.66 13.76 -22.06
CA VAL A 151 -1.35 13.51 -23.47
C VAL A 151 -2.36 12.55 -24.09
N MET A 152 -2.70 11.45 -23.41
CA MET A 152 -3.68 10.48 -23.89
C MET A 152 -5.07 11.09 -24.07
N PHE A 153 -5.57 11.89 -23.11
CA PHE A 153 -6.88 12.54 -23.21
C PHE A 153 -6.91 13.65 -24.26
N THR A 154 -5.76 14.22 -24.60
CA THR A 154 -5.64 15.20 -25.70
C THR A 154 -5.60 14.49 -27.07
N VAL A 155 -4.78 13.46 -27.21
CA VAL A 155 -4.53 12.77 -28.49
C VAL A 155 -5.66 11.81 -28.84
N GLY A 156 -6.28 11.16 -27.86
CA GLY A 156 -7.31 10.14 -28.06
C GLY A 156 -8.50 10.62 -28.91
N PRO A 157 -9.20 11.71 -28.53
CA PRO A 157 -10.31 12.24 -29.33
C PRO A 157 -9.91 12.68 -30.75
N LEU A 158 -8.68 13.16 -30.93
CA LEU A 158 -8.14 13.50 -32.26
C LEU A 158 -7.96 12.24 -33.11
N LEU A 159 -7.49 11.13 -32.52
CA LEU A 159 -7.40 9.85 -33.22
C LEU A 159 -8.78 9.33 -33.63
N VAL A 160 -9.80 9.44 -32.77
CA VAL A 160 -11.19 9.10 -33.14
C VAL A 160 -11.62 9.91 -34.35
N THR A 161 -11.44 11.22 -34.29
CA THR A 161 -11.84 12.15 -35.36
C THR A 161 -11.11 11.82 -36.68
N LEU A 162 -9.82 11.51 -36.60
CA LEU A 162 -9.02 11.08 -37.75
C LEU A 162 -9.54 9.77 -38.35
N PHE A 163 -9.80 8.74 -37.53
CA PHE A 163 -10.29 7.46 -38.03
C PHE A 163 -11.71 7.56 -38.62
N VAL A 164 -12.57 8.40 -38.02
CA VAL A 164 -13.89 8.72 -38.59
C VAL A 164 -13.74 9.40 -39.96
N ALA A 165 -12.80 10.33 -40.10
CA ALA A 165 -12.57 11.04 -41.35
C ALA A 165 -11.94 10.16 -42.44
N LEU A 166 -11.10 9.19 -42.08
CA LEU A 166 -10.44 8.28 -43.02
C LEU A 166 -11.34 7.12 -43.45
N TRP A 167 -12.21 6.64 -42.57
CA TRP A 167 -13.08 5.48 -42.81
C TRP A 167 -14.53 5.83 -42.47
N ASP A 168 -15.00 5.44 -41.28
CA ASP A 168 -16.32 5.74 -40.75
C ASP A 168 -16.32 5.56 -39.22
N PRO A 169 -17.39 5.97 -38.50
CA PRO A 169 -17.48 5.81 -37.05
C PRO A 169 -17.46 4.37 -36.53
N ALA A 170 -17.95 3.38 -37.29
CA ALA A 170 -17.89 1.98 -36.88
C ALA A 170 -16.45 1.47 -36.94
N ALA A 171 -15.73 1.75 -38.03
CA ALA A 171 -14.32 1.44 -38.19
C ALA A 171 -13.47 2.11 -37.10
N ALA A 172 -13.71 3.39 -36.80
CA ALA A 172 -13.02 4.10 -35.73
C ALA A 172 -13.23 3.43 -34.36
N LEU A 173 -14.47 3.07 -34.03
CA LEU A 173 -14.82 2.35 -32.81
C LEU A 173 -14.08 1.01 -32.70
N LEU A 174 -14.08 0.22 -33.78
CA LEU A 174 -13.45 -1.10 -33.82
C LEU A 174 -11.91 -1.02 -33.74
N VAL A 175 -11.29 -0.13 -34.51
CA VAL A 175 -9.83 0.06 -34.54
C VAL A 175 -9.30 0.49 -33.17
N ILE A 176 -9.95 1.45 -32.52
CA ILE A 176 -9.56 1.90 -31.18
C ILE A 176 -9.62 0.76 -30.16
N ASN A 177 -10.69 -0.05 -30.19
CA ASN A 177 -10.83 -1.19 -29.27
C ASN A 177 -9.81 -2.29 -29.54
N ALA A 178 -9.50 -2.57 -30.82
CA ALA A 178 -8.43 -3.50 -31.18
C ALA A 178 -7.06 -3.02 -30.67
N ILE A 179 -6.74 -1.74 -30.86
CA ILE A 179 -5.54 -1.10 -30.32
C ILE A 179 -5.50 -1.21 -28.80
N GLY A 180 -6.64 -1.01 -28.13
CA GLY A 180 -6.77 -1.17 -26.69
C GLY A 180 -6.44 -2.58 -26.20
N VAL A 181 -6.94 -3.61 -26.89
CA VAL A 181 -6.60 -5.01 -26.58
C VAL A 181 -5.11 -5.27 -26.75
N LEU A 182 -4.48 -4.73 -27.81
CA LEU A 182 -3.04 -4.86 -28.03
C LEU A 182 -2.22 -4.15 -26.95
N GLY A 183 -2.66 -2.98 -26.49
CA GLY A 183 -2.06 -2.26 -25.37
C GLY A 183 -2.13 -3.07 -24.07
N ALA A 184 -3.31 -3.60 -23.74
CA ALA A 184 -3.50 -4.49 -22.59
C ALA A 184 -2.63 -5.74 -22.69
N LEU A 185 -2.57 -6.38 -23.87
CA LEU A 185 -1.74 -7.55 -24.14
C LEU A 185 -0.26 -7.24 -23.90
N SER A 186 0.23 -6.09 -24.39
CA SER A 186 1.62 -5.64 -24.18
C SER A 186 1.99 -5.55 -22.70
N VAL A 187 1.07 -5.08 -21.86
CA VAL A 187 1.24 -5.02 -20.39
C VAL A 187 1.22 -6.42 -19.78
N VAL A 188 0.19 -7.22 -20.03
CA VAL A 188 -0.01 -8.49 -19.33
C VAL A 188 1.01 -9.57 -19.70
N VAL A 189 1.63 -9.50 -20.89
CA VAL A 189 2.70 -10.43 -21.29
C VAL A 189 4.08 -10.00 -20.81
N SER A 190 4.19 -8.86 -20.11
CA SER A 190 5.44 -8.42 -19.49
C SER A 190 5.76 -9.26 -18.23
N GLU A 191 7.04 -9.49 -17.96
CA GLU A 191 7.48 -10.24 -16.78
C GLU A 191 6.97 -9.64 -15.47
N PRO A 192 7.04 -8.30 -15.22
CA PRO A 192 6.48 -7.72 -14.00
C PRO A 192 5.00 -8.00 -13.82
N SER A 193 4.18 -7.87 -14.87
CA SER A 193 2.74 -8.13 -14.78
C SER A 193 2.41 -9.61 -14.53
N ARG A 194 3.17 -10.53 -15.16
CA ARG A 194 2.98 -11.98 -14.99
C ARG A 194 3.37 -12.46 -13.59
N ALA A 195 4.48 -11.94 -13.07
CA ALA A 195 4.99 -12.28 -11.75
C ALA A 195 4.22 -11.59 -10.62
N TRP A 196 3.55 -10.47 -10.89
CA TRP A 196 2.84 -9.69 -9.88
C TRP A 196 1.79 -10.51 -9.13
N ARG A 197 1.87 -10.46 -7.81
CA ARG A 197 0.88 -10.98 -6.88
C ARG A 197 0.63 -9.92 -5.83
N SER A 198 -0.61 -9.82 -5.37
CA SER A 198 -0.96 -8.95 -4.27
C SER A 198 -0.37 -9.48 -2.95
N ALA A 199 -0.12 -8.57 -2.00
CA ALA A 199 0.22 -8.97 -0.65
C ALA A 199 -0.93 -9.78 -0.02
N PRO A 200 -0.64 -10.72 0.90
CA PRO A 200 -1.68 -11.44 1.62
C PRO A 200 -2.67 -10.47 2.26
N ARG A 201 -3.97 -10.72 2.04
CA ARG A 201 -5.05 -9.88 2.55
C ARG A 201 -5.94 -10.65 3.51
N GLU A 202 -6.52 -9.94 4.46
CA GLU A 202 -7.67 -10.44 5.21
C GLU A 202 -8.94 -10.37 4.36
N ALA A 203 -9.79 -11.39 4.46
CA ALA A 203 -11.06 -11.43 3.77
C ALA A 203 -12.05 -10.41 4.38
N HIS A 204 -12.10 -9.20 3.83
CA HIS A 204 -13.05 -8.17 4.22
C HIS A 204 -13.94 -7.74 3.04
N TRP A 205 -15.25 -7.66 3.26
CA TRP A 205 -16.23 -7.35 2.20
C TRP A 205 -16.10 -5.93 1.64
N LEU A 206 -15.71 -4.95 2.48
CA LEU A 206 -15.39 -3.58 2.04
C LEU A 206 -14.14 -3.47 1.17
N GLY A 207 -13.25 -4.49 1.15
CA GLY A 207 -11.99 -4.43 0.39
C GLY A 207 -11.18 -3.17 0.74
N ALA A 208 -10.84 -2.38 -0.28
CA ALA A 208 -10.08 -1.14 -0.13
C ALA A 208 -10.82 -0.07 0.70
N LEU A 209 -12.16 -0.03 0.62
CA LEU A 209 -13.00 1.00 1.26
C LEU A 209 -13.00 0.93 2.79
N ARG A 210 -12.40 -0.09 3.41
CA ARG A 210 -12.20 -0.14 4.87
C ARG A 210 -11.25 0.96 5.37
N SER A 211 -10.37 1.46 4.50
CA SER A 211 -9.41 2.50 4.86
C SER A 211 -10.10 3.87 4.94
N ARG A 212 -10.15 4.43 6.13
CA ARG A 212 -10.70 5.79 6.37
C ARG A 212 -9.88 6.86 5.65
N GLY A 213 -8.57 6.65 5.54
CA GLY A 213 -7.66 7.52 4.78
C GLY A 213 -8.00 7.51 3.29
N LEU A 214 -8.27 6.32 2.72
CA LEU A 214 -8.72 6.21 1.34
C LEU A 214 -10.06 6.92 1.12
N LEU A 215 -11.06 6.70 1.99
CA LEU A 215 -12.37 7.35 1.88
C LEU A 215 -12.26 8.89 1.87
N ALA A 216 -11.34 9.46 2.66
CA ALA A 216 -11.06 10.89 2.64
C ALA A 216 -10.54 11.37 1.27
N LEU A 217 -9.64 10.61 0.65
CA LEU A 217 -9.13 10.91 -0.70
C LEU A 217 -10.23 10.80 -1.75
N LEU A 218 -11.04 9.73 -1.69
CA LEU A 218 -12.17 9.54 -2.61
C LEU A 218 -13.16 10.70 -2.53
N GLY A 219 -13.51 11.13 -1.31
CA GLY A 219 -14.40 12.28 -1.09
C GLY A 219 -13.79 13.59 -1.61
N SER A 220 -12.50 13.83 -1.41
CA SER A 220 -11.83 15.03 -1.94
C SER A 220 -11.79 15.02 -3.48
N PHE A 221 -11.40 13.90 -4.10
CA PHE A 221 -11.24 13.83 -5.56
C PHE A 221 -12.56 13.74 -6.31
N PHE A 222 -13.63 13.29 -5.65
CA PHE A 222 -14.98 13.50 -6.14
C PHE A 222 -15.27 14.98 -6.38
N PHE A 223 -15.00 15.85 -5.40
CA PHE A 223 -15.22 17.29 -5.57
C PHE A 223 -14.26 17.94 -6.57
N VAL A 224 -13.00 17.50 -6.64
CA VAL A 224 -12.08 17.95 -7.70
C VAL A 224 -12.64 17.58 -9.09
N GLY A 225 -13.17 16.36 -9.23
CA GLY A 225 -13.89 15.93 -10.43
C GLY A 225 -15.06 16.86 -10.75
N THR A 226 -15.92 17.15 -9.77
CA THR A 226 -17.07 18.07 -9.91
C THR A 226 -16.64 19.44 -10.39
N ALA A 227 -15.53 19.98 -9.89
CA ALA A 227 -15.00 21.24 -10.38
C ALA A 227 -14.62 21.16 -11.87
N LEU A 228 -13.90 20.11 -12.27
CA LEU A 228 -13.50 19.91 -13.66
C LEU A 228 -14.72 19.76 -14.59
N GLY A 229 -15.70 18.94 -14.22
CA GLY A 229 -16.95 18.79 -14.97
C GLY A 229 -17.67 20.13 -15.16
N SER A 230 -17.76 20.92 -14.11
CA SER A 230 -18.40 22.24 -14.19
C SER A 230 -17.65 23.21 -15.10
N ILE A 231 -16.31 23.22 -15.04
CA ILE A 231 -15.45 24.06 -15.90
C ILE A 231 -15.69 23.76 -17.39
N THR A 232 -15.91 22.49 -17.76
CA THR A 232 -16.18 22.14 -19.16
C THR A 232 -17.46 22.78 -19.70
N VAL A 233 -18.59 22.64 -18.99
CA VAL A 233 -19.87 23.21 -19.42
C VAL A 233 -19.88 24.74 -19.30
N ALA A 234 -19.35 25.29 -18.21
CA ALA A 234 -19.23 26.74 -18.03
C ALA A 234 -18.33 27.36 -19.10
N GLY A 235 -17.29 26.64 -19.54
CA GLY A 235 -16.42 27.05 -20.65
C GLY A 235 -17.16 27.15 -21.99
N VAL A 236 -18.10 26.23 -22.28
CA VAL A 236 -18.95 26.32 -23.47
C VAL A 236 -19.83 27.57 -23.40
N ALA A 237 -20.54 27.75 -22.29
CA ALA A 237 -21.40 28.91 -22.10
C ALA A 237 -20.64 30.24 -22.14
N TYR A 238 -19.40 30.27 -21.65
CA TYR A 238 -18.50 31.41 -21.80
C TYR A 238 -18.20 31.71 -23.27
N ALA A 239 -17.85 30.66 -24.01
CA ALA A 239 -17.40 30.76 -25.39
C ALA A 239 -18.51 31.25 -26.32
N ASP A 240 -19.77 30.88 -26.09
CA ASP A 240 -20.93 31.35 -26.86
C ASP A 240 -21.01 32.88 -26.94
N GLY A 241 -20.61 33.57 -25.87
CA GLY A 241 -20.55 35.04 -25.82
C GLY A 241 -19.23 35.66 -26.31
N HIS A 242 -18.19 34.88 -26.60
CA HIS A 242 -16.81 35.38 -26.74
C HIS A 242 -16.04 34.88 -27.97
N GLY A 243 -16.69 34.18 -28.91
CA GLY A 243 -16.06 33.68 -30.15
C GLY A 243 -16.34 32.22 -30.47
N GLY A 244 -17.30 31.61 -29.78
CA GLY A 244 -17.79 30.26 -30.03
C GLY A 244 -16.71 29.19 -29.86
N GLN A 245 -16.79 28.16 -30.71
CA GLN A 245 -15.98 26.93 -30.58
C GLN A 245 -14.46 27.16 -30.51
N ALA A 246 -13.93 28.20 -31.17
CA ALA A 246 -12.51 28.51 -31.13
C ALA A 246 -12.04 28.89 -29.71
N VAL A 247 -12.81 29.73 -29.01
CA VAL A 247 -12.48 30.14 -27.65
C VAL A 247 -12.61 28.99 -26.67
N TYR A 248 -13.67 28.18 -26.79
CA TYR A 248 -13.79 26.96 -25.99
C TYR A 248 -12.57 26.05 -26.15
N GLY A 249 -12.12 25.85 -27.41
CA GLY A 249 -10.91 25.11 -27.73
C GLY A 249 -9.67 25.68 -27.04
N TRP A 250 -9.47 27.00 -27.07
CA TRP A 250 -8.36 27.66 -26.37
C TRP A 250 -8.43 27.50 -24.85
N LEU A 251 -9.61 27.59 -24.24
CA LEU A 251 -9.78 27.40 -22.80
C LEU A 251 -9.40 25.98 -22.38
N MET A 252 -9.90 24.96 -23.08
CA MET A 252 -9.60 23.57 -22.78
C MET A 252 -8.13 23.21 -23.05
N ALA A 253 -7.55 23.75 -24.14
CA ALA A 253 -6.14 23.60 -24.44
C ALA A 253 -5.25 24.26 -23.36
N ALA A 254 -5.62 25.46 -22.89
CA ALA A 254 -4.91 26.16 -21.83
C ALA A 254 -4.98 25.39 -20.51
N LEU A 255 -6.16 24.89 -20.13
CA LEU A 255 -6.36 24.06 -18.95
C LEU A 255 -5.46 22.81 -18.98
N GLY A 256 -5.47 22.07 -20.08
CA GLY A 256 -4.61 20.89 -20.27
C GLY A 256 -3.12 21.23 -20.29
N LEU A 257 -2.73 22.34 -20.93
CA LEU A 257 -1.34 22.81 -20.94
C LEU A 257 -0.86 23.19 -19.52
N GLY A 258 -1.72 23.82 -18.73
CA GLY A 258 -1.47 24.09 -17.31
C GLY A 258 -1.20 22.80 -16.54
N ALA A 259 -2.09 21.81 -16.67
CA ALA A 259 -1.95 20.51 -16.02
C ALA A 259 -0.65 19.79 -16.43
N LEU A 260 -0.34 19.77 -17.73
CA LEU A 260 0.89 19.19 -18.25
C LEU A 260 2.14 19.90 -17.71
N ALA A 261 2.18 21.24 -17.76
CA ALA A 261 3.29 22.02 -17.24
C ALA A 261 3.48 21.79 -15.74
N GLY A 262 2.40 21.79 -14.96
CA GLY A 262 2.39 21.50 -13.54
C GLY A 262 2.93 20.11 -13.23
N GLY A 263 2.45 19.08 -13.92
CA GLY A 263 2.88 17.68 -13.72
C GLY A 263 4.36 17.48 -14.07
N VAL A 264 4.85 18.09 -15.14
CA VAL A 264 6.28 18.05 -15.52
C VAL A 264 7.13 18.74 -14.46
N VAL A 265 6.75 19.95 -14.03
CA VAL A 265 7.44 20.74 -13.00
C VAL A 265 7.46 20.00 -11.65
N TYR A 266 6.34 19.38 -11.29
CA TYR A 266 6.18 18.66 -10.04
C TYR A 266 7.04 17.39 -10.01
N GLY A 267 7.01 16.56 -11.05
CA GLY A 267 7.78 15.31 -11.08
C GLY A 267 9.27 15.48 -11.39
N ALA A 268 9.68 16.63 -11.96
CA ALA A 268 11.09 16.96 -12.13
C ALA A 268 11.81 17.33 -10.82
N ARG A 269 11.08 17.54 -9.72
CA ARG A 269 11.62 17.96 -8.43
C ARG A 269 11.25 16.97 -7.32
N GLN A 270 12.15 16.85 -6.35
CA GLN A 270 11.85 16.21 -5.08
C GLN A 270 11.22 17.23 -4.14
N TRP A 271 10.12 16.84 -3.51
CA TRP A 271 9.39 17.70 -2.60
C TRP A 271 9.53 17.15 -1.19
N PRO A 272 10.08 17.94 -0.25
CA PRO A 272 10.24 17.50 1.13
C PRO A 272 8.89 17.42 1.85
N GLY A 273 8.84 16.59 2.89
CA GLY A 273 7.70 16.48 3.80
C GLY A 273 6.65 15.43 3.41
N ALA A 274 5.66 15.28 4.29
CA ALA A 274 4.62 14.26 4.19
C ALA A 274 3.71 14.48 2.94
N PRO A 275 3.49 13.46 2.09
CA PRO A 275 2.62 13.52 0.92
C PRO A 275 1.21 14.06 1.23
N GLU A 276 0.66 13.79 2.40
CA GLU A 276 -0.67 14.19 2.84
C GLU A 276 -0.75 15.71 3.12
N ARG A 277 0.34 16.31 3.63
CA ARG A 277 0.45 17.76 3.78
C ARG A 277 0.62 18.43 2.42
N ARG A 278 1.44 17.84 1.55
CA ARG A 278 1.64 18.32 0.18
C ARG A 278 0.34 18.28 -0.64
N LEU A 279 -0.42 17.19 -0.55
CA LEU A 279 -1.72 17.07 -1.22
C LEU A 279 -2.69 18.16 -0.78
N ARG A 280 -2.78 18.45 0.52
CA ARG A 280 -3.60 19.56 1.05
C ARG A 280 -3.21 20.91 0.45
N MET A 281 -1.90 21.20 0.35
CA MET A 281 -1.43 22.45 -0.24
C MET A 281 -1.76 22.52 -1.74
N LEU A 282 -1.56 21.42 -2.48
CA LEU A 282 -1.88 21.35 -3.91
C LEU A 282 -3.38 21.54 -4.17
N VAL A 283 -4.24 20.90 -3.37
CA VAL A 283 -5.71 21.07 -3.48
C VAL A 283 -6.15 22.48 -3.05
N ALA A 284 -5.50 23.08 -2.05
CA ALA A 284 -5.77 24.47 -1.67
C ALA A 284 -5.41 25.45 -2.80
N LEU A 285 -4.23 25.29 -3.42
CA LEU A 285 -3.80 26.09 -4.56
C LEU A 285 -4.73 25.90 -5.75
N LEU A 286 -5.14 24.65 -6.02
CA LEU A 286 -6.12 24.33 -7.06
C LEU A 286 -7.45 25.06 -6.83
N ALA A 287 -7.98 25.01 -5.61
CA ALA A 287 -9.22 25.71 -5.24
C ALA A 287 -9.11 27.23 -5.42
N VAL A 288 -7.97 27.83 -5.03
CA VAL A 288 -7.70 29.26 -5.25
C VAL A 288 -7.64 29.59 -6.74
N CYS A 289 -7.00 28.75 -7.56
CA CYS A 289 -6.90 28.95 -9.00
C CYS A 289 -8.25 28.83 -9.74
N TYR A 290 -9.28 28.24 -9.14
CA TYR A 290 -10.63 28.22 -9.72
C TYR A 290 -11.42 29.51 -9.49
N LEU A 291 -11.11 30.28 -8.43
CA LEU A 291 -11.87 31.51 -8.09
C LEU A 291 -11.84 32.59 -9.16
N PRO A 292 -10.70 32.89 -9.83
CA PRO A 292 -10.65 33.92 -10.87
C PRO A 292 -11.56 33.64 -12.08
N LEU A 293 -11.93 32.38 -12.34
CA LEU A 293 -12.83 32.03 -13.43
C LEU A 293 -14.24 32.61 -13.23
N VAL A 294 -14.65 32.81 -11.98
CA VAL A 294 -15.95 33.39 -11.61
C VAL A 294 -16.06 34.85 -12.04
N LEU A 295 -14.94 35.54 -12.27
CA LEU A 295 -14.92 36.94 -12.71
C LEU A 295 -15.37 37.11 -14.16
N VAL A 296 -15.40 36.03 -14.94
CA VAL A 296 -15.78 36.02 -16.36
C VAL A 296 -15.09 37.16 -17.15
N PRO A 297 -13.74 37.26 -17.09
CA PRO A 297 -13.02 38.33 -17.80
C PRO A 297 -13.05 38.09 -19.31
N GLY A 298 -12.51 39.03 -20.10
CA GLY A 298 -12.35 38.84 -21.55
C GLY A 298 -11.49 37.62 -21.93
N PRO A 299 -11.58 37.16 -23.20
CA PRO A 299 -11.13 35.82 -23.62
C PRO A 299 -9.66 35.55 -23.35
N VAL A 300 -8.78 36.52 -23.60
CA VAL A 300 -7.34 36.38 -23.34
C VAL A 300 -7.07 36.09 -21.86
N LEU A 301 -7.67 36.86 -20.96
CA LEU A 301 -7.47 36.70 -19.52
C LEU A 301 -8.15 35.42 -19.00
N MET A 302 -9.31 35.07 -19.56
CA MET A 302 -9.99 33.82 -19.25
C MET A 302 -9.13 32.60 -19.64
N THR A 303 -8.46 32.64 -20.78
CA THR A 303 -7.50 31.61 -21.20
C THR A 303 -6.32 31.50 -20.23
N VAL A 304 -5.78 32.62 -19.74
CA VAL A 304 -4.72 32.61 -18.71
C VAL A 304 -5.22 31.99 -17.41
N PHE A 305 -6.41 32.35 -16.94
CA PHE A 305 -7.00 31.76 -15.73
C PHE A 305 -7.32 30.27 -15.91
N ALA A 306 -7.77 29.84 -17.09
CA ALA A 306 -7.94 28.43 -17.41
C ALA A 306 -6.61 27.67 -17.33
N ALA A 307 -5.52 28.25 -17.85
CA ALA A 307 -4.19 27.66 -17.67
C ALA A 307 -3.80 27.53 -16.19
N LEU A 308 -3.99 28.60 -15.39
CA LEU A 308 -3.69 28.58 -13.95
C LEU A 308 -4.53 27.54 -13.19
N ALA A 309 -5.81 27.39 -13.55
CA ALA A 309 -6.72 26.37 -13.00
C ALA A 309 -6.21 24.94 -13.29
N GLY A 310 -5.46 24.74 -14.36
CA GLY A 310 -4.86 23.45 -14.71
C GLY A 310 -3.59 23.13 -13.93
N VAL A 311 -2.79 24.14 -13.57
CA VAL A 311 -1.40 23.98 -13.05
C VAL A 311 -1.30 22.97 -11.90
N PHE A 312 -2.27 22.96 -10.99
CA PHE A 312 -2.19 22.10 -9.80
C PHE A 312 -2.97 20.78 -9.95
N LEU A 313 -3.66 20.54 -11.07
CA LEU A 313 -4.48 19.34 -11.26
C LEU A 313 -3.63 18.07 -11.35
N ALA A 314 -2.70 18.00 -12.30
CA ALA A 314 -1.82 16.84 -12.45
C ALA A 314 -0.89 16.64 -11.23
N PRO A 315 -0.30 17.68 -10.62
CA PRO A 315 0.40 17.54 -9.34
C PRO A 315 -0.47 16.98 -8.21
N ALA A 316 -1.72 17.44 -8.07
CA ALA A 316 -2.63 16.93 -7.05
C ALA A 316 -2.97 15.46 -7.29
N LEU A 317 -3.26 15.05 -8.53
CA LEU A 317 -3.48 13.64 -8.91
C LEU A 317 -2.25 12.78 -8.60
N ALA A 318 -1.06 13.20 -9.06
CA ALA A 318 0.19 12.50 -8.79
C ALA A 318 0.46 12.34 -7.29
N CYS A 319 0.22 13.39 -6.51
CA CYS A 319 0.36 13.33 -5.06
C CYS A 319 -0.70 12.45 -4.40
N ALA A 320 -1.93 12.45 -4.91
CA ALA A 320 -2.98 11.57 -4.42
C ALA A 320 -2.67 10.11 -4.70
N PHE A 321 -2.00 9.80 -5.82
CA PHE A 321 -1.57 8.42 -6.08
C PHE A 321 -0.58 7.90 -5.04
N ILE A 322 0.34 8.76 -4.61
CA ILE A 322 1.26 8.46 -3.51
C ILE A 322 0.47 8.21 -2.22
N VAL A 323 -0.49 9.07 -1.90
CA VAL A 323 -1.27 8.96 -0.66
C VAL A 323 -2.21 7.74 -0.69
N VAL A 324 -2.75 7.37 -1.85
CA VAL A 324 -3.52 6.13 -2.05
C VAL A 324 -2.64 4.91 -1.80
N ASP A 325 -1.44 4.86 -2.38
CA ASP A 325 -0.51 3.74 -2.21
C ASP A 325 -0.19 3.49 -0.72
N ARG A 326 -0.04 4.56 0.07
CA ARG A 326 0.21 4.48 1.52
C ARG A 326 -1.02 4.09 2.35
N HIS A 327 -2.23 4.46 1.93
CA HIS A 327 -3.46 4.19 2.68
C HIS A 327 -4.25 2.99 2.17
N ALA A 328 -3.89 2.42 1.02
CA ALA A 328 -4.49 1.21 0.49
C ALA A 328 -4.20 0.05 1.44
N PRO A 329 -5.23 -0.65 1.95
CA PRO A 329 -4.99 -1.85 2.73
C PRO A 329 -4.16 -2.87 1.96
N ALA A 330 -3.32 -3.62 2.67
CA ALA A 330 -2.48 -4.66 2.07
C ALA A 330 -3.30 -5.59 1.17
N GLY A 331 -2.82 -5.78 -0.05
CA GLY A 331 -3.45 -6.62 -1.07
C GLY A 331 -4.70 -6.04 -1.73
N THR A 332 -4.93 -4.72 -1.67
CA THR A 332 -6.08 -4.03 -2.30
C THR A 332 -5.69 -2.83 -3.16
N VAL A 333 -4.43 -2.77 -3.61
CA VAL A 333 -3.84 -1.58 -4.28
C VAL A 333 -4.54 -1.29 -5.61
N THR A 334 -4.80 -2.31 -6.44
CA THR A 334 -5.48 -2.12 -7.72
C THR A 334 -6.91 -1.63 -7.50
N GLU A 335 -7.63 -2.25 -6.57
CA GLU A 335 -8.97 -1.84 -6.17
C GLU A 335 -9.02 -0.39 -5.69
N ALA A 336 -8.06 0.03 -4.85
CA ALA A 336 -7.99 1.38 -4.29
C ALA A 336 -7.81 2.46 -5.38
N PHE A 337 -6.91 2.22 -6.34
CA PHE A 337 -6.72 3.11 -7.48
C PHE A 337 -7.94 3.17 -8.39
N SER A 338 -8.60 2.04 -8.63
CA SER A 338 -9.86 2.01 -9.39
C SER A 338 -10.95 2.86 -8.73
N TRP A 339 -11.08 2.81 -7.40
CA TRP A 339 -12.03 3.67 -6.68
C TRP A 339 -11.72 5.15 -6.84
N LEU A 340 -10.46 5.56 -6.79
CA LEU A 340 -10.06 6.96 -6.98
C LEU A 340 -10.51 7.50 -8.33
N VAL A 341 -10.23 6.73 -9.40
CA VAL A 341 -10.63 7.07 -10.77
C VAL A 341 -12.16 7.13 -10.90
N THR A 342 -12.87 6.15 -10.33
CA THR A 342 -14.34 6.12 -10.34
C THR A 342 -14.93 7.35 -9.65
N PHE A 343 -14.49 7.69 -8.43
CA PHE A 343 -15.05 8.83 -7.69
C PHE A 343 -14.74 10.16 -8.38
N PHE A 344 -13.55 10.32 -8.95
CA PHE A 344 -13.20 11.48 -9.77
C PHE A 344 -14.13 11.61 -10.99
N GLY A 345 -14.35 10.53 -11.73
CA GLY A 345 -15.23 10.51 -12.90
C GLY A 345 -16.70 10.77 -12.57
N VAL A 346 -17.23 10.15 -11.51
CA VAL A 346 -18.60 10.41 -11.01
C VAL A 346 -18.75 11.87 -10.58
N GLY A 347 -17.74 12.39 -9.88
CA GLY A 347 -17.66 13.80 -9.52
C GLY A 347 -17.78 14.70 -10.76
N ALA A 348 -16.99 14.43 -11.80
CA ALA A 348 -17.03 15.18 -13.06
C ALA A 348 -18.40 15.13 -13.74
N ALA A 349 -19.05 13.95 -13.78
CA ALA A 349 -20.40 13.83 -14.32
C ALA A 349 -21.42 14.70 -13.56
N ILE A 350 -21.33 14.74 -12.22
CA ILE A 350 -22.18 15.60 -11.38
C ILE A 350 -21.88 17.09 -11.62
N GLY A 351 -20.61 17.45 -11.81
CA GLY A 351 -20.20 18.81 -12.15
C GLY A 351 -20.81 19.28 -13.47
N THR A 352 -20.71 18.46 -14.51
CA THR A 352 -21.34 18.70 -15.81
C THR A 352 -22.86 18.88 -15.68
N ALA A 353 -23.52 18.01 -14.90
CA ALA A 353 -24.97 18.08 -14.68
C ALA A 353 -25.40 19.33 -13.89
N ALA A 354 -24.61 19.76 -12.91
CA ALA A 354 -24.91 20.94 -12.08
C ALA A 354 -24.64 22.26 -12.81
N ALA A 355 -23.70 22.28 -13.75
CA ALA A 355 -23.27 23.50 -14.43
C ALA A 355 -24.36 24.12 -15.32
N GLY A 356 -25.11 23.32 -16.08
CA GLY A 356 -26.16 23.81 -16.98
C GLY A 356 -27.22 24.66 -16.24
N PRO A 357 -27.93 24.09 -15.25
CA PRO A 357 -28.90 24.85 -14.44
C PRO A 357 -28.29 26.06 -13.73
N SER A 358 -27.03 25.96 -13.31
CA SER A 358 -26.33 27.09 -12.66
C SER A 358 -26.11 28.24 -13.64
N VAL A 359 -25.71 27.94 -14.88
CA VAL A 359 -25.55 28.93 -15.96
C VAL A 359 -26.90 29.54 -16.34
N GLU A 360 -27.97 28.76 -16.41
CA GLU A 360 -29.31 29.26 -16.71
C GLU A 360 -29.83 30.20 -15.60
N ALA A 361 -29.58 29.89 -14.33
CA ALA A 361 -30.10 30.65 -13.20
C ALA A 361 -29.34 31.96 -12.93
N GLY A 362 -28.02 31.99 -13.15
CA GLY A 362 -27.19 33.14 -12.78
C GLY A 362 -26.04 33.44 -13.73
N GLY A 363 -26.14 32.98 -14.98
CA GLY A 363 -25.16 33.20 -16.03
C GLY A 363 -23.87 32.40 -15.87
N THR A 364 -22.95 32.59 -16.80
CA THR A 364 -21.66 31.88 -16.89
C THR A 364 -20.85 31.91 -15.59
N ALA A 365 -20.93 33.00 -14.83
CA ALA A 365 -20.25 33.14 -13.54
C ALA A 365 -20.68 32.06 -12.52
N MET A 366 -21.97 31.71 -12.48
CA MET A 366 -22.47 30.65 -11.60
C MET A 366 -21.99 29.26 -12.01
N GLY A 367 -21.83 29.00 -13.31
CA GLY A 367 -21.19 27.78 -13.79
C GLY A 367 -19.74 27.63 -13.28
N PHE A 368 -18.97 28.72 -13.26
CA PHE A 368 -17.62 28.69 -12.66
C PHE A 368 -17.64 28.73 -11.12
N ALA A 369 -18.67 29.30 -10.50
CA ALA A 369 -18.82 29.31 -9.05
C ALA A 369 -18.98 27.89 -8.48
N VAL A 370 -19.69 27.01 -9.19
CA VAL A 370 -19.76 25.57 -8.85
C VAL A 370 -18.36 24.95 -8.75
N ALA A 371 -17.44 25.31 -9.66
CA ALA A 371 -16.07 24.83 -9.60
C ALA A 371 -15.29 25.37 -8.40
N GLY A 372 -15.45 26.66 -8.07
CA GLY A 372 -14.87 27.25 -6.86
C GLY A 372 -15.39 26.61 -5.57
N VAL A 373 -16.71 26.40 -5.46
CA VAL A 373 -17.35 25.74 -4.31
C VAL A 373 -16.88 24.30 -4.18
N ALA A 374 -16.82 23.55 -5.28
CA ALA A 374 -16.33 22.18 -5.28
C ALA A 374 -14.85 22.11 -4.89
N GLY A 375 -14.00 23.01 -5.40
CA GLY A 375 -12.59 23.12 -4.96
C GLY A 375 -12.46 23.40 -3.46
N GLY A 376 -13.28 24.30 -2.92
CA GLY A 376 -13.37 24.57 -1.47
C GLY A 376 -13.83 23.34 -0.68
N ALA A 377 -14.85 22.62 -1.16
CA ALA A 377 -15.35 21.40 -0.54
C ALA A 377 -14.30 20.29 -0.51
N ALA A 378 -13.54 20.10 -1.59
CA ALA A 378 -12.40 19.17 -1.65
C ALA A 378 -11.37 19.49 -0.55
N LEU A 379 -11.01 20.77 -0.40
CA LEU A 379 -10.10 21.22 0.66
C LEU A 379 -10.68 20.97 2.06
N VAL A 380 -11.95 21.28 2.28
CA VAL A 380 -12.65 21.04 3.57
C VAL A 380 -12.62 19.56 3.93
N VAL A 381 -12.88 18.65 2.99
CA VAL A 381 -12.78 17.20 3.23
C VAL A 381 -11.39 16.83 3.72
N LEU A 382 -10.33 17.30 3.04
CA LEU A 382 -8.95 17.01 3.46
C LEU A 382 -8.58 17.65 4.79
N MET A 383 -9.12 18.83 5.11
CA MET A 383 -8.91 19.49 6.40
C MET A 383 -9.62 18.77 7.55
N ALA A 384 -10.87 18.37 7.35
CA ALA A 384 -11.67 17.65 8.34
C ALA A 384 -11.09 16.26 8.64
N THR A 385 -10.40 15.65 7.68
CA THR A 385 -9.85 14.29 7.77
C THR A 385 -8.35 14.25 8.07
N GLN A 386 -7.72 15.39 8.43
CA GLN A 386 -6.28 15.49 8.69
C GLN A 386 -5.75 14.47 9.71
N ARG A 387 -6.51 14.22 10.79
CA ARG A 387 -6.10 13.26 11.83
C ARG A 387 -6.09 11.82 11.33
N VAL A 388 -7.02 11.49 10.44
CA VAL A 388 -7.11 10.17 9.81
C VAL A 388 -5.97 9.95 8.82
N LEU A 389 -5.60 11.00 8.08
CA LEU A 389 -4.48 10.96 7.14
C LEU A 389 -3.10 10.97 7.86
N ALA A 390 -3.00 11.64 9.01
CA ALA A 390 -1.76 11.69 9.81
C ALA A 390 -1.43 10.38 10.54
N GLY A 391 -2.43 9.53 10.82
CA GLY A 391 -2.24 8.24 11.49
C GLY A 391 -1.47 7.19 10.69
N GLY A 392 -1.04 7.50 9.46
CA GLY A 392 -0.22 6.61 8.61
C GLY A 392 1.29 6.84 8.68
N THR A 393 1.78 7.76 9.53
CA THR A 393 3.19 8.16 9.60
C THR A 393 3.71 8.25 11.04
N SER A 394 4.36 7.20 11.55
CA SER A 394 5.41 7.35 12.58
C SER A 394 6.70 7.76 11.86
N GLY A 395 7.16 8.99 12.13
CA GLY A 395 8.19 9.69 11.37
C GLY A 395 9.60 9.14 11.54
N GLY A 396 10.35 9.16 10.44
CA GLY A 396 11.80 8.96 10.44
C GLY A 396 12.49 10.14 11.13
N SER A 397 13.14 9.86 12.24
CA SER A 397 14.28 10.62 12.75
C SER A 397 15.54 9.86 12.35
N THR A 398 16.53 10.56 11.81
CA THR A 398 17.81 10.01 11.37
C THR A 398 18.62 9.57 12.60
N ALA A 399 18.73 8.26 12.82
CA ALA A 399 19.56 7.67 13.87
C ALA A 399 20.94 7.26 13.32
N LYS A 400 21.98 7.48 14.13
CA LYS A 400 23.32 6.91 13.94
C LYS A 400 23.26 5.41 14.27
N PRO A 401 24.12 4.55 13.68
CA PRO A 401 24.07 3.12 13.95
C PRO A 401 24.48 2.84 15.41
N PHE A 402 23.57 2.24 16.19
CA PHE A 402 23.90 1.52 17.41
C PHE A 402 24.08 0.04 17.05
N SER A 403 25.15 -0.59 17.52
CA SER A 403 25.48 -1.99 17.26
C SER A 403 24.50 -2.93 17.99
N ALA A 404 24.05 -3.96 17.29
CA ALA A 404 23.05 -4.95 17.76
C ALA A 404 23.62 -5.99 18.72
N ASP A 405 24.59 -5.59 19.55
CA ASP A 405 25.36 -6.45 20.43
C ASP A 405 25.25 -5.78 21.80
N GLY A 406 24.30 -6.23 22.63
CA GLY A 406 23.84 -5.66 23.91
C GLY A 406 24.92 -5.21 24.90
N THR A 407 25.64 -4.16 24.50
CA THR A 407 26.74 -3.49 25.17
C THR A 407 26.39 -2.01 25.14
N ALA A 408 25.74 -1.54 26.20
CA ALA A 408 25.72 -0.12 26.51
C ALA A 408 27.13 0.29 26.95
N GLY A 409 28.02 0.57 25.99
CA GLY A 409 29.33 1.12 26.26
C GLY A 409 29.22 2.62 26.54
N GLY A 410 29.24 3.01 27.82
CA GLY A 410 29.53 4.40 28.22
C GLY A 410 28.68 4.92 29.38
N THR A 411 29.19 4.73 30.61
CA THR A 411 29.07 5.63 31.77
C THR A 411 28.03 6.76 31.67
N LEU A 412 26.85 6.58 32.29
CA LEU A 412 26.12 7.55 33.14
C LEU A 412 24.69 7.01 33.34
N TRP A 413 24.45 6.30 34.44
CA TRP A 413 23.09 6.15 34.98
C TRP A 413 23.10 6.80 36.35
N GLU A 414 22.73 8.08 36.41
CA GLU A 414 22.42 8.74 37.67
C GLU A 414 20.93 9.05 37.66
N SER A 415 20.22 8.20 38.40
CA SER A 415 18.99 8.43 39.15
C SER A 415 18.13 9.65 38.78
N ARG A 416 16.95 9.38 38.20
CA ARG A 416 15.74 10.16 38.49
C ARG A 416 14.52 9.25 38.59
N THR A 417 14.22 8.77 39.80
CA THR A 417 12.84 8.52 40.25
C THR A 417 12.09 9.84 40.32
N PRO A 418 10.80 9.92 39.95
CA PRO A 418 9.72 9.79 40.96
C PRO A 418 8.35 9.33 40.34
N PRO A 419 7.20 9.43 41.04
CA PRO A 419 6.75 8.58 42.13
C PRO A 419 5.41 7.88 41.82
N ASN A 420 5.13 6.82 42.60
CA ASN A 420 3.85 6.15 42.88
C ASN A 420 2.57 6.74 42.28
N ASN A 421 1.73 5.88 41.70
CA ASN A 421 0.28 5.98 41.89
C ASN A 421 -0.44 4.63 41.84
N HIS A 422 -1.25 4.43 42.87
CA HIS A 422 -2.20 3.34 43.07
C HIS A 422 -3.39 3.38 42.09
N CYS A 423 -3.90 2.21 41.70
CA CYS A 423 -5.32 1.81 41.57
C CYS A 423 -5.34 0.52 40.71
N GLY A 424 -6.12 -0.53 40.96
CA GLY A 424 -7.35 -0.68 41.73
C GLY A 424 -8.28 -1.63 40.95
N LYS A 425 -8.31 -2.91 41.39
CA LYS A 425 -9.30 -4.00 41.25
C LYS A 425 -10.40 -3.99 40.14
N ALA A 426 -10.53 -5.21 39.56
CA ALA A 426 -11.76 -5.98 39.20
C ALA A 426 -12.26 -5.95 37.73
N PRO A 427 -13.13 -6.89 37.28
CA PRO A 427 -13.07 -8.37 37.39
C PRO A 427 -13.52 -9.16 36.10
N HIS A 428 -13.20 -10.46 36.08
CA HIS A 428 -13.88 -11.64 35.46
C HIS A 428 -14.56 -11.56 34.07
N GLN A 429 -14.16 -12.47 33.15
CA GLN A 429 -14.97 -13.55 32.50
C GLN A 429 -14.30 -14.09 31.18
N PRO A 430 -14.70 -15.22 30.55
CA PRO A 430 -14.13 -16.56 30.85
C PRO A 430 -13.90 -17.42 29.58
N PHE A 431 -12.69 -17.84 29.21
CA PHE A 431 -12.57 -18.88 28.17
C PHE A 431 -11.45 -19.86 28.48
N GLY A 432 -11.87 -21.10 28.77
CA GLY A 432 -10.99 -22.22 29.05
C GLY A 432 -10.16 -22.61 27.84
N VAL A 433 -8.84 -22.63 28.04
CA VAL A 433 -7.90 -23.37 27.20
C VAL A 433 -7.10 -24.27 28.13
N ARG A 434 -6.97 -25.52 27.71
CA ARG A 434 -6.43 -26.65 28.46
C ARG A 434 -4.99 -26.40 28.95
N CYS A 435 -4.82 -26.03 30.22
CA CYS A 435 -3.59 -26.32 30.97
C CYS A 435 -3.76 -27.68 31.66
N GLY A 436 -3.35 -28.73 30.96
CA GLY A 436 -3.23 -30.06 31.53
C GLY A 436 -1.86 -30.22 32.18
N ALA A 437 -1.85 -30.25 33.52
CA ALA A 437 -0.80 -30.72 34.42
C ALA A 437 0.53 -29.94 34.41
N PHE A 438 0.75 -29.14 35.46
CA PHE A 438 1.96 -29.10 36.33
C PHE A 438 1.89 -27.84 37.20
N LEU A 439 0.93 -27.80 38.12
CA LEU A 439 0.90 -26.83 39.23
C LEU A 439 1.00 -27.59 40.55
N ARG A 440 2.16 -28.17 40.84
CA ARG A 440 2.56 -28.61 42.19
C ARG A 440 4.08 -28.66 42.32
N SER A 441 4.68 -27.56 42.75
CA SER A 441 5.52 -27.51 43.95
C SER A 441 6.16 -26.12 44.04
N GLY A 442 5.98 -25.45 45.18
CA GLY A 442 6.66 -24.20 45.47
C GLY A 442 8.14 -24.46 45.69
N VAL A 443 8.94 -24.34 44.62
CA VAL A 443 10.40 -24.38 44.67
C VAL A 443 10.90 -22.99 44.28
N ASN A 444 11.81 -22.44 45.10
CA ASN A 444 12.46 -21.16 44.84
C ASN A 444 13.08 -21.13 43.43
N ALA A 445 12.90 -20.01 42.72
CA ALA A 445 13.28 -19.79 41.32
C ALA A 445 14.80 -19.91 40.99
N GLY A 446 15.64 -20.30 41.95
CA GLY A 446 17.08 -20.53 41.79
C GLY A 446 17.47 -21.96 41.38
N GLU A 447 16.61 -22.96 41.60
CA GLU A 447 16.95 -24.39 41.44
C GLU A 447 15.82 -25.19 40.78
N ALA A 448 15.37 -24.78 39.59
CA ALA A 448 14.48 -25.66 38.81
C ALA A 448 15.26 -26.93 38.41
N PRO A 449 14.83 -28.15 38.77
CA PRO A 449 15.53 -29.37 38.39
C PRO A 449 15.45 -29.58 36.86
N PRO A 450 16.47 -30.18 36.23
CA PRO A 450 16.48 -30.42 34.79
C PRO A 450 15.26 -31.25 34.36
N VAL A 451 14.50 -30.74 33.39
CA VAL A 451 13.31 -31.41 32.85
C VAL A 451 13.76 -32.37 31.74
N ARG A 452 13.54 -33.67 31.96
CA ARG A 452 13.75 -34.70 30.94
C ARG A 452 12.57 -34.71 29.97
N TRP A 453 12.83 -34.44 28.69
CA TRP A 453 11.81 -34.48 27.66
C TRP A 453 11.90 -35.78 26.84
N LEU A 454 10.78 -36.50 26.72
CA LEU A 454 10.64 -37.74 25.95
C LEU A 454 9.69 -37.49 24.77
N GLY A 455 10.24 -37.38 23.56
CA GLY A 455 9.47 -37.14 22.34
C GLY A 455 8.68 -38.35 21.84
N SER A 456 7.54 -38.09 21.19
CA SER A 456 6.79 -39.11 20.45
C SER A 456 7.45 -39.38 19.09
N GLY A 457 8.33 -40.39 19.04
CA GLY A 457 8.87 -40.93 17.79
C GLY A 457 10.40 -40.90 17.71
N SER A 458 11.01 -42.04 18.03
CA SER A 458 12.45 -42.33 18.06
C SER A 458 13.26 -41.69 19.21
N MET A 459 14.02 -42.55 19.87
CA MET A 459 14.94 -42.28 20.99
C MET A 459 15.86 -41.08 20.74
N ASN A 460 15.63 -39.96 21.43
CA ASN A 460 16.67 -38.97 21.74
C ASN A 460 16.21 -38.14 22.95
N GLU A 461 16.54 -38.63 24.14
CA GLU A 461 16.29 -37.98 25.44
C GLU A 461 17.12 -36.70 25.52
N HIS A 462 16.50 -35.53 25.37
CA HIS A 462 17.19 -34.26 25.57
C HIS A 462 16.87 -33.73 26.97
N VAL A 463 17.88 -33.16 27.63
CA VAL A 463 17.72 -32.41 28.86
C VAL A 463 17.62 -30.93 28.50
N ILE A 464 16.49 -30.32 28.83
CA ILE A 464 16.32 -28.86 28.71
C ILE A 464 16.71 -28.23 30.03
N ARG A 465 17.69 -27.33 30.00
CA ARG A 465 18.20 -26.65 31.20
C ARG A 465 18.78 -25.27 30.88
N PRO A 466 18.89 -24.39 31.88
CA PRO A 466 19.72 -23.19 31.77
C PRO A 466 21.18 -23.53 31.48
N VAL A 467 21.88 -22.62 30.79
CA VAL A 467 23.35 -22.67 30.66
C VAL A 467 24.01 -22.40 32.01
N ARG A 468 25.23 -22.90 32.22
CA ARG A 468 26.07 -22.55 33.38
C ARG A 468 27.15 -21.54 32.96
N ALA A 469 27.59 -20.71 33.90
CA ALA A 469 28.52 -19.61 33.62
C ALA A 469 29.87 -20.08 33.03
N ASP A 470 30.31 -21.30 33.39
CA ASP A 470 31.54 -21.92 32.91
C ASP A 470 31.42 -22.58 31.52
N GLU A 471 30.22 -22.73 30.98
CA GLU A 471 29.94 -23.41 29.70
C GLU A 471 30.07 -22.48 28.47
N TRP A 472 30.85 -21.40 28.57
CA TRP A 472 30.94 -20.35 27.54
C TRP A 472 31.48 -20.85 26.19
N GLU A 473 32.37 -21.84 26.19
CA GLU A 473 32.90 -22.46 24.97
C GLU A 473 31.79 -23.16 24.17
N LYS A 474 30.88 -23.88 24.86
CA LYS A 474 29.72 -24.54 24.22
C LYS A 474 28.69 -23.52 23.74
N VAL A 475 28.49 -22.41 24.47
CA VAL A 475 27.63 -21.30 24.01
C VAL A 475 28.18 -20.66 22.74
N LYS A 476 29.49 -20.41 22.69
CA LYS A 476 30.20 -19.91 21.50
C LYS A 476 30.02 -20.87 20.33
N GLU A 477 30.32 -22.15 20.51
CA GLU A 477 30.18 -23.18 19.47
C GLU A 477 28.76 -23.26 18.90
N LEU A 478 27.74 -23.33 19.77
CA LEU A 478 26.35 -23.38 19.34
C LEU A 478 25.90 -22.10 18.63
N ARG A 479 26.35 -20.92 19.10
CA ARG A 479 26.03 -19.64 18.45
C ARG A 479 26.66 -19.53 17.08
N ILE A 480 27.93 -19.91 16.92
CA ILE A 480 28.59 -19.94 15.60
C ILE A 480 27.89 -20.95 14.68
N ALA A 481 27.49 -22.11 15.18
CA ALA A 481 26.69 -23.07 14.41
C ALA A 481 25.35 -22.49 13.96
N ALA A 482 24.69 -21.68 14.80
CA ALA A 482 23.45 -20.98 14.46
C ALA A 482 23.65 -19.93 13.36
N LEU A 483 24.74 -19.14 13.44
CA LEU A 483 25.07 -18.12 12.45
C LEU A 483 25.47 -18.73 11.09
N LYS A 484 26.01 -19.95 11.08
CA LYS A 484 26.34 -20.71 9.86
C LYS A 484 25.14 -21.43 9.23
N ASP A 485 23.96 -21.42 9.88
CA ASP A 485 22.77 -22.07 9.33
C ASP A 485 22.29 -21.36 8.05
N PRO A 486 21.80 -22.09 7.03
CA PRO A 486 21.27 -21.47 5.82
C PRO A 486 20.13 -20.46 6.07
N ALA A 487 19.41 -20.57 7.19
CA ALA A 487 18.36 -19.64 7.57
C ALA A 487 18.87 -18.44 8.39
N ALA A 488 20.17 -18.34 8.68
CA ALA A 488 20.72 -17.31 9.58
C ALA A 488 20.46 -15.88 9.09
N ALA A 489 20.56 -15.64 7.78
CA ALA A 489 20.34 -14.32 7.17
C ALA A 489 18.93 -13.73 7.42
N VAL A 490 17.95 -14.58 7.77
CA VAL A 490 16.56 -14.18 8.07
C VAL A 490 16.16 -14.55 9.51
N ALA A 491 17.11 -14.94 10.36
CA ALA A 491 16.87 -15.38 11.73
C ALA A 491 17.78 -14.68 12.76
N PHE A 492 18.90 -14.10 12.33
CA PHE A 492 19.85 -13.40 13.18
C PHE A 492 20.28 -12.08 12.53
N LEU A 493 20.42 -11.05 13.36
CA LEU A 493 20.98 -9.74 12.98
C LEU A 493 22.52 -9.74 12.93
N GLU A 494 23.14 -10.75 13.53
CA GLU A 494 24.59 -10.91 13.66
C GLU A 494 25.15 -11.76 12.52
N THR A 495 26.37 -11.48 12.05
CA THR A 495 27.06 -12.29 11.02
C THR A 495 28.03 -13.28 11.65
N VAL A 496 28.37 -14.35 10.93
CA VAL A 496 29.36 -15.35 11.37
C VAL A 496 30.71 -14.70 11.64
N GLU A 497 31.15 -13.79 10.77
CA GLU A 497 32.43 -13.10 10.88
C GLU A 497 32.49 -12.25 12.15
N HIS A 498 31.39 -11.59 12.50
CA HIS A 498 31.30 -10.83 13.74
C HIS A 498 31.42 -11.76 14.94
N GLY A 499 30.63 -12.84 14.99
CA GLY A 499 30.67 -13.80 16.10
C GLY A 499 32.04 -14.47 16.29
N GLU A 500 32.73 -14.82 15.19
CA GLU A 500 34.09 -15.40 15.23
C GLU A 500 35.16 -14.39 15.67
N SER A 501 34.92 -13.08 15.44
CA SER A 501 35.85 -12.01 15.83
C SER A 501 35.78 -11.62 17.31
N GLN A 502 34.75 -12.06 18.04
CA GLN A 502 34.56 -11.73 19.45
C GLN A 502 35.59 -12.42 20.36
N SER A 503 36.02 -11.70 21.40
CA SER A 503 36.97 -12.22 22.39
C SER A 503 36.35 -13.32 23.25
N ASP A 504 37.19 -14.15 23.87
CA ASP A 504 36.70 -15.16 24.81
C ASP A 504 36.08 -14.52 26.06
N GLU A 505 36.57 -13.35 26.49
CA GLU A 505 35.99 -12.56 27.57
C GLU A 505 34.54 -12.13 27.26
N PHE A 506 34.25 -11.74 26.02
CA PHE A 506 32.89 -11.44 25.58
C PHE A 506 31.96 -12.65 25.75
N TRP A 507 32.41 -13.84 25.36
CA TRP A 507 31.61 -15.07 25.49
C TRP A 507 31.42 -15.49 26.95
N GLN A 508 32.44 -15.33 27.80
CA GLN A 508 32.34 -15.56 29.24
C GLN A 508 31.32 -14.63 29.88
N GLU A 509 31.37 -13.33 29.60
CA GLU A 509 30.43 -12.34 30.15
C GLU A 509 29.00 -12.61 29.66
N ARG A 510 28.83 -12.91 28.36
CA ARG A 510 27.53 -13.24 27.77
C ARG A 510 26.91 -14.48 28.43
N THR A 511 27.70 -15.55 28.60
CA THR A 511 27.22 -16.80 29.18
C THR A 511 26.92 -16.65 30.67
N SER A 512 27.77 -15.93 31.42
CA SER A 512 27.50 -15.62 32.83
C SER A 512 26.17 -14.87 33.01
N ARG A 513 25.89 -13.85 32.18
CA ARG A 513 24.62 -13.12 32.18
C ARG A 513 23.40 -13.98 31.81
N GLY A 514 23.58 -14.99 30.95
CA GLY A 514 22.51 -15.91 30.54
C GLY A 514 22.31 -17.10 31.48
N ALA A 515 23.30 -17.40 32.33
CA ALA A 515 23.26 -18.51 33.27
C ALA A 515 22.43 -18.17 34.51
N GLU A 516 22.59 -16.97 35.06
CA GLU A 516 21.99 -16.56 36.33
C GLU A 516 21.44 -15.13 36.28
N GLY A 517 20.37 -14.89 37.04
CA GLY A 517 19.75 -13.57 37.17
C GLY A 517 18.37 -13.45 36.52
N ARG A 518 17.81 -12.24 36.63
CA ARG A 518 16.46 -11.91 36.17
C ARG A 518 16.44 -11.31 34.75
N ALA A 519 17.48 -10.56 34.38
CA ALA A 519 17.46 -9.76 33.15
C ALA A 519 17.52 -10.62 31.88
N VAL A 520 18.26 -11.73 31.91
CA VAL A 520 18.48 -12.62 30.77
C VAL A 520 18.54 -14.06 31.26
N ARG A 521 17.95 -15.00 30.52
CA ARG A 521 18.10 -16.43 30.76
C ARG A 521 18.19 -17.20 29.46
N GLN A 522 19.24 -18.00 29.30
CA GLN A 522 19.43 -18.86 28.13
C GLN A 522 19.21 -20.33 28.50
N PHE A 523 18.38 -21.01 27.73
CA PHE A 523 18.12 -22.44 27.82
C PHE A 523 18.78 -23.18 26.64
N VAL A 524 19.27 -24.38 26.92
CA VAL A 524 19.88 -25.28 25.95
C VAL A 524 19.24 -26.66 26.00
N ALA A 525 19.24 -27.32 24.84
CA ALA A 525 18.86 -28.71 24.70
C ALA A 525 20.11 -29.58 24.58
N GLU A 526 20.45 -30.31 25.64
CA GLU A 526 21.62 -31.20 25.70
C GLU A 526 21.18 -32.64 25.44
N ALA A 527 21.81 -33.29 24.45
CA ALA A 527 21.63 -34.70 24.14
C ALA A 527 22.44 -35.61 25.10
N PRO A 528 22.17 -36.93 25.17
CA PRO A 528 22.83 -37.84 26.11
C PRO A 528 24.35 -37.98 25.89
N ASP A 529 24.81 -37.70 24.68
CA ASP A 529 26.23 -37.67 24.30
C ASP A 529 26.93 -36.35 24.66
N GLY A 530 26.19 -35.39 25.25
CA GLY A 530 26.68 -34.07 25.65
C GLY A 530 26.69 -33.02 24.54
N GLU A 531 26.19 -33.35 23.33
CA GLU A 531 26.02 -32.40 22.23
C GLU A 531 24.85 -31.45 22.51
N TRP A 532 25.04 -30.16 22.20
CA TRP A 532 23.97 -29.17 22.29
C TRP A 532 23.26 -29.02 20.94
N ASN A 533 21.97 -29.31 20.94
CA ASN A 533 21.15 -29.43 19.73
C ASN A 533 20.20 -28.25 19.49
N GLY A 534 20.08 -27.35 20.47
CA GLY A 534 19.31 -26.13 20.32
C GLY A 534 19.41 -25.21 21.52
N SER A 535 18.94 -23.98 21.34
CA SER A 535 18.87 -22.97 22.39
C SER A 535 17.76 -21.95 22.17
N VAL A 536 17.35 -21.30 23.25
CA VAL A 536 16.48 -20.12 23.25
C VAL A 536 16.91 -19.20 24.40
N THR A 537 16.83 -17.90 24.20
CA THR A 537 17.14 -16.91 25.24
C THR A 537 15.93 -16.03 25.50
N VAL A 538 15.63 -15.76 26.76
CA VAL A 538 14.63 -14.78 27.18
C VAL A 538 15.36 -13.55 27.72
N LEU A 539 15.00 -12.38 27.21
CA LEU A 539 15.39 -11.08 27.78
C LEU A 539 14.19 -10.48 28.52
N VAL A 540 14.40 -9.88 29.68
CA VAL A 540 13.36 -9.08 30.35
C VAL A 540 13.48 -7.64 29.90
N GLU A 541 12.40 -7.14 29.31
CA GLU A 541 12.23 -5.78 28.83
C GLU A 541 11.39 -5.01 29.85
N GLU A 542 11.91 -3.91 30.38
CA GLU A 542 11.23 -3.11 31.41
C GLU A 542 10.39 -1.99 30.81
N ALA A 543 9.21 -1.76 31.38
CA ALA A 543 8.36 -0.64 30.99
C ALA A 543 9.12 0.70 31.10
N GLY A 544 9.01 1.53 30.05
CA GLY A 544 9.70 2.81 29.96
C GLY A 544 11.10 2.75 29.35
N THR A 545 11.61 1.56 29.02
CA THR A 545 12.88 1.41 28.29
C THR A 545 12.66 1.32 26.77
N SER A 546 13.74 1.32 25.99
CA SER A 546 13.70 1.13 24.53
C SER A 546 14.11 -0.28 24.16
N ASP A 547 13.46 -0.86 23.16
CA ASP A 547 13.85 -2.15 22.62
C ASP A 547 14.99 -2.05 21.58
N ILE A 548 15.38 -3.21 21.04
CA ILE A 548 16.48 -3.33 20.06
C ILE A 548 16.23 -2.59 18.74
N PHE A 549 14.99 -2.17 18.48
CA PHE A 549 14.58 -1.38 17.32
C PHE A 549 14.25 0.07 17.70
N GLU A 550 14.69 0.51 18.89
CA GLU A 550 14.42 1.83 19.49
C GLU A 550 12.92 2.11 19.76
N GLY A 551 12.08 1.07 19.75
CA GLY A 551 10.68 1.16 20.12
C GLY A 551 10.52 1.32 21.64
N SER A 552 9.56 2.15 22.08
CA SER A 552 9.26 2.28 23.51
C SER A 552 8.57 1.02 24.04
N ILE A 553 9.14 0.42 25.08
CA ILE A 553 8.54 -0.70 25.80
C ILE A 553 7.47 -0.14 26.73
N GLU A 554 6.20 -0.31 26.37
CA GLU A 554 5.08 0.21 27.17
C GLU A 554 4.82 -0.58 28.45
N ARG A 555 5.21 -1.87 28.46
CA ARG A 555 4.89 -2.81 29.54
C ARG A 555 6.05 -3.77 29.77
N THR A 556 6.25 -4.16 31.03
CA THR A 556 7.28 -5.14 31.37
C THR A 556 6.93 -6.50 30.78
N GLN A 557 7.83 -7.05 29.96
CA GLN A 557 7.57 -8.23 29.14
C GLN A 557 8.84 -9.06 28.94
N GLY A 558 8.67 -10.32 28.52
CA GLY A 558 9.77 -11.14 28.05
C GLY A 558 9.97 -10.98 26.54
N HIS A 559 11.20 -11.11 26.05
CA HIS A 559 11.53 -11.13 24.64
C HIS A 559 12.37 -12.37 24.32
N LEU A 560 11.80 -13.29 23.54
CA LEU A 560 12.51 -14.48 23.07
C LEU A 560 13.40 -14.13 21.88
N VAL A 561 14.70 -14.40 22.04
CA VAL A 561 15.73 -14.18 21.03
C VAL A 561 16.64 -15.39 20.92
N GLY A 562 17.44 -15.46 19.85
CA GLY A 562 18.47 -16.48 19.73
C GLY A 562 17.93 -17.91 19.55
N VAL A 563 16.72 -18.07 19.01
CA VAL A 563 16.10 -19.39 18.81
C VAL A 563 16.86 -20.17 17.73
N PHE A 564 17.42 -21.31 18.11
CA PHE A 564 18.13 -22.19 17.17
C PHE A 564 17.92 -23.65 17.52
N VAL A 565 17.73 -24.49 16.50
CA VAL A 565 17.75 -25.95 16.60
C VAL A 565 18.49 -26.50 15.38
N ARG A 566 19.44 -27.40 15.61
CA ARG A 566 20.24 -28.05 14.56
C ARG A 566 19.33 -28.75 13.55
N ALA A 567 19.72 -28.74 12.28
CA ALA A 567 18.87 -29.20 11.18
C ALA A 567 18.29 -30.62 11.37
N GLY A 568 19.09 -31.54 11.92
CA GLY A 568 18.68 -32.93 12.18
C GLY A 568 17.64 -33.11 13.30
N GLN A 569 17.42 -32.09 14.14
CA GLN A 569 16.48 -32.13 15.27
C GLN A 569 15.24 -31.27 15.03
N ARG A 570 15.05 -30.73 13.82
CA ARG A 570 13.88 -29.91 13.49
C ARG A 570 12.65 -30.79 13.29
N GLY A 571 11.53 -30.39 13.90
CA GLY A 571 10.26 -31.11 13.78
C GLY A 571 10.12 -32.33 14.70
N THR A 572 11.09 -32.56 15.59
CA THR A 572 11.03 -33.63 16.60
C THR A 572 10.18 -33.28 17.81
N GLY A 573 9.90 -31.98 18.05
CA GLY A 573 9.31 -31.48 19.29
C GLY A 573 10.29 -30.70 20.18
N LEU A 574 11.57 -30.66 19.82
CA LEU A 574 12.62 -30.04 20.64
C LEU A 574 12.46 -28.52 20.78
N THR A 575 11.97 -27.84 19.75
CA THR A 575 11.71 -26.39 19.80
C THR A 575 10.57 -26.08 20.77
N GLU A 576 9.52 -26.91 20.79
CA GLU A 576 8.42 -26.80 21.76
C GLU A 576 8.93 -26.94 23.19
N ALA A 577 9.77 -27.95 23.47
CA ALA A 577 10.33 -28.16 24.80
C ALA A 577 11.21 -26.99 25.29
N LEU A 578 12.00 -26.38 24.39
CA LEU A 578 12.77 -25.17 24.68
C LEU A 578 11.86 -23.98 25.02
N PHE A 579 10.76 -23.81 24.27
CA PHE A 579 9.80 -22.73 24.50
C PHE A 579 9.03 -22.91 25.80
N ASP A 580 8.63 -24.14 26.13
CA ASP A 580 7.96 -24.45 27.40
C ASP A 580 8.85 -24.07 28.59
N ALA A 581 10.13 -24.46 28.59
CA ALA A 581 11.07 -24.09 29.66
C ALA A 581 11.30 -22.57 29.75
N ALA A 582 11.40 -21.90 28.61
CA ALA A 582 11.58 -20.44 28.56
C ALA A 582 10.36 -19.69 29.10
N LEU A 583 9.14 -20.13 28.74
CA LEU A 583 7.89 -19.56 29.24
C LEU A 583 7.69 -19.88 30.73
N GLU A 584 7.97 -21.10 31.17
CA GLU A 584 7.90 -21.48 32.58
C GLU A 584 8.78 -20.57 33.44
N TRP A 585 10.02 -20.31 33.00
CA TRP A 585 10.89 -19.35 33.67
C TRP A 585 10.34 -17.93 33.62
N ALA A 586 9.90 -17.44 32.46
CA ALA A 586 9.32 -16.11 32.31
C ALA A 586 8.11 -15.88 33.26
N TRP A 587 7.27 -16.90 33.45
CA TRP A 587 6.11 -16.87 34.33
C TRP A 587 6.44 -17.09 35.81
N SER A 588 7.61 -17.66 36.13
CA SER A 588 8.10 -17.80 37.51
C SER A 588 8.60 -16.48 38.11
N LEU A 589 8.73 -15.42 37.31
CA LEU A 589 9.17 -14.10 37.77
C LEU A 589 8.02 -13.32 38.42
N ASP A 590 8.14 -13.05 39.72
CA ASP A 590 7.07 -12.47 40.54
C ASP A 590 7.05 -10.92 40.58
N GLU A 591 8.21 -10.23 40.57
CA GLU A 591 8.26 -8.76 40.66
C GLU A 591 9.36 -8.10 39.78
N PRO A 592 9.00 -7.18 38.86
CA PRO A 592 7.69 -7.04 38.25
C PRO A 592 7.30 -8.32 37.48
N ALA A 593 6.07 -8.77 37.67
CA ALA A 593 5.52 -9.85 36.86
C ALA A 593 5.58 -9.50 35.36
N LEU A 594 6.03 -10.44 34.52
CA LEU A 594 5.92 -10.24 33.07
C LEU A 594 4.46 -10.37 32.67
N GLU A 595 3.95 -9.41 31.89
CA GLU A 595 2.55 -9.44 31.41
C GLU A 595 2.40 -10.32 30.17
N ARG A 596 3.45 -10.40 29.35
CA ARG A 596 3.47 -11.14 28.09
C ARG A 596 4.91 -11.50 27.70
N VAL A 597 5.05 -12.38 26.72
CA VAL A 597 6.32 -12.70 26.06
C VAL A 597 6.18 -12.41 24.57
N ARG A 598 7.15 -11.73 23.97
CA ARG A 598 7.18 -11.40 22.54
C ARG A 598 8.39 -11.98 21.82
N LEU A 599 8.32 -11.98 20.49
CA LEU A 599 9.44 -12.28 19.59
C LEU A 599 9.22 -11.59 18.24
N PHE A 600 10.29 -11.42 17.48
CA PHE A 600 10.26 -10.90 16.12
C PHE A 600 10.57 -11.99 15.10
N VAL A 601 9.91 -11.91 13.95
CA VAL A 601 10.07 -12.85 12.84
C VAL A 601 10.19 -12.10 11.52
N HIS A 602 11.30 -12.34 10.82
CA HIS A 602 11.51 -11.83 9.48
C HIS A 602 10.36 -12.24 8.55
N GLU A 603 9.87 -11.33 7.72
CA GLU A 603 8.68 -11.53 6.89
C GLU A 603 8.81 -12.72 5.92
N ASP A 604 10.03 -12.99 5.43
CA ASP A 604 10.34 -14.13 4.57
C ASP A 604 10.49 -15.47 5.32
N ASN A 605 10.47 -15.47 6.66
CA ASN A 605 10.65 -16.68 7.47
C ASN A 605 9.32 -17.37 7.80
N ALA A 606 8.59 -17.77 6.75
CA ALA A 606 7.27 -18.38 6.85
C ALA A 606 7.23 -19.65 7.73
N ARG A 607 8.34 -20.40 7.79
CA ARG A 607 8.48 -21.61 8.62
C ARG A 607 8.44 -21.27 10.10
N ALA A 608 9.22 -20.28 10.54
CA ALA A 608 9.23 -19.84 11.94
C ALA A 608 7.86 -19.25 12.32
N ALA A 609 7.29 -18.39 11.47
CA ALA A 609 5.95 -17.82 11.68
C ALA A 609 4.85 -18.89 11.84
N ALA A 610 4.92 -19.99 11.06
CA ALA A 610 3.98 -21.11 11.19
C ALA A 610 4.15 -21.86 12.51
N PHE A 611 5.38 -22.08 12.96
CA PHE A 611 5.67 -22.69 14.25
C PHE A 611 5.13 -21.85 15.41
N TYR A 612 5.42 -20.54 15.45
CA TYR A 612 4.98 -19.68 16.57
C TYR A 612 3.46 -19.61 16.68
N ARG A 613 2.73 -19.51 15.56
CA ARG A 613 1.27 -19.58 15.56
C ARG A 613 0.73 -20.91 16.09
N ARG A 614 1.37 -22.02 15.71
CA ARG A 614 1.00 -23.36 16.18
C ARG A 614 1.23 -23.50 17.68
N PHE A 615 2.32 -22.92 18.18
CA PHE A 615 2.69 -22.95 19.60
C PHE A 615 1.74 -22.10 20.46
N GLY A 616 1.21 -20.99 19.93
CA GLY A 616 0.19 -20.17 20.59
C GLY A 616 0.43 -18.66 20.52
N PHE A 617 1.53 -18.22 19.91
CA PHE A 617 1.81 -16.81 19.68
C PHE A 617 0.84 -16.21 18.65
N ARG A 618 0.48 -14.95 18.83
CA ARG A 618 -0.38 -14.18 17.92
C ARG A 618 0.38 -12.98 17.40
N ALA A 619 0.22 -12.66 16.12
CA ALA A 619 0.79 -11.43 15.57
C ALA A 619 0.12 -10.23 16.27
N SER A 620 0.92 -9.31 16.82
CA SER A 620 0.38 -8.11 17.46
C SER A 620 -0.02 -7.02 16.46
N GLY A 621 0.50 -7.12 15.23
CA GLY A 621 0.38 -6.09 14.20
C GLY A 621 1.48 -5.02 14.29
N TYR A 622 2.35 -5.09 15.30
CA TYR A 622 3.57 -4.29 15.37
C TYR A 622 4.61 -4.84 14.38
N VAL A 623 5.16 -3.96 13.56
CA VAL A 623 6.11 -4.30 12.50
C VAL A 623 7.24 -3.30 12.53
N VAL A 624 8.47 -3.79 12.56
CA VAL A 624 9.68 -2.97 12.59
C VAL A 624 10.51 -3.22 11.32
N PRO A 625 11.07 -2.17 10.70
CA PRO A 625 12.00 -2.36 9.60
C PRO A 625 13.29 -3.01 10.11
N MET A 626 13.89 -3.88 9.32
CA MET A 626 15.18 -4.50 9.64
C MET A 626 16.28 -3.43 9.65
N PRO A 627 17.13 -3.37 10.69
CA PRO A 627 18.24 -2.41 10.75
C PRO A 627 19.24 -2.57 9.60
N THR A 628 19.45 -3.81 9.15
CA THR A 628 20.41 -4.15 8.08
C THR A 628 19.82 -4.01 6.67
N ASP A 629 18.50 -4.11 6.54
CA ASP A 629 17.75 -3.88 5.30
C ASP A 629 16.39 -3.23 5.62
N PRO A 630 16.28 -1.90 5.60
CA PRO A 630 15.02 -1.21 5.93
C PRO A 630 13.84 -1.55 5.01
N SER A 631 14.07 -2.26 3.90
CA SER A 631 13.01 -2.77 3.02
C SER A 631 12.40 -4.09 3.51
N ALA A 632 13.15 -4.85 4.32
CA ALA A 632 12.70 -6.05 4.98
C ALA A 632 12.06 -5.74 6.34
N LYS A 633 11.09 -6.56 6.73
CA LYS A 633 10.29 -6.35 7.95
C LYS A 633 10.41 -7.49 8.94
N GLU A 634 10.45 -7.11 10.21
CA GLU A 634 10.31 -8.00 11.36
C GLU A 634 8.89 -7.85 11.92
N LEU A 635 8.18 -8.96 12.00
CA LEU A 635 6.81 -9.04 12.48
C LEU A 635 6.80 -9.44 13.96
N GLU A 636 6.16 -8.65 14.82
CA GLU A 636 6.04 -8.97 16.25
C GLU A 636 4.95 -10.03 16.49
N TYR A 637 5.30 -11.04 17.26
CA TYR A 637 4.43 -12.09 17.77
C TYR A 637 4.45 -12.08 19.30
N VAL A 638 3.28 -12.22 19.91
CA VAL A 638 3.08 -12.09 21.35
C VAL A 638 2.34 -13.32 21.91
N PHE A 639 2.76 -13.75 23.09
CA PHE A 639 2.13 -14.76 23.93
C PHE A 639 1.76 -14.10 25.27
N GLU A 640 0.47 -13.95 25.52
CA GLU A 640 -0.04 -13.33 26.75
C GLU A 640 0.13 -14.30 27.93
N ARG A 641 0.40 -13.75 29.12
CA ARG A 641 0.42 -14.56 30.35
C ARG A 641 -0.97 -15.20 30.57
N PRO A 642 -1.06 -16.52 30.80
CA PRO A 642 -2.33 -17.23 30.99
C PRO A 642 -3.21 -16.73 32.14
#